data_AF-A0A142XJ18-F1
#
_entry.id   AF-A0A142XJ18-F1
#
_cell.length_a   1.000
_cell.length_b   1.000
_cell.length_c   1.000
_cell.angle_alpha   90.00
_cell.angle_beta   90.00
_cell.angle_gamma   90.00
#
_symmetry.space_group_name_H-M   'P 1'
#
loop_
_entity.id
_entity.type
_entity.pdbx_description
1 polymer ?
#
loop_
_entity_poly.entity_id
_entity_poly.type
_entity_poly.pdbx_seq_one_letter_code
_entity_poly.pdbx_strand_id
1 'polypeptide(L)'
;MSEPPIPVSATNSVTESPAVSSVAPVPTTRPEPVAPADLAPVPTRRERFVWYAGSMILASVLVTAGLRLDSQDLHAPFYYDLDSLLYLPLAKNIVENGTHWHNDRMGAPGVQELYDFPIIDYLHFGLLWLFSRVTPDLLVAYNIYNLLTYPLTVLTGMFVLRWLKLSLPAAAVGGLLYAFLPYHQERYQYHYFLAAYWVVPLSLMPALALCRGEFPLYPLQPDGTRRRRFTSFSALWPLALGALTASAGAYYAFFACATYAFSGVYASLLARTSRGVISAAWVVAPVVAVGVAFHYPTVVYQSRYGANPITDRWPEEAETYGLKLAHLLLPANDHNLTIFSQLRTLYSTPSRPVDSESAGALGVVGGSGLVALLVMAVLPHRRRWPEGPLVGLVLFLVLLATVGGFGSLFNLLVSAQIRAYNRISVFIGFLCLFAALWWLDRYLLTHTGRWSIIRWKYIIWSLPLPPLIGTIVVAVLGAVGVIDHESLGSLLPVLAAALALSVVVSGGIVAGALYFTSRRAGAWCHRVLESATLPARYPALAAVFLIGFLDQTPYSWFKQKVITVTNQHAERFRTDRQFFQEIEERSPNARVFCLPYIAFPESPPVQKMQAYEHARGYLMTDTPTWSFGAIKRREADCWQREVSFEKPNEFLRRVVVRGFDGLFIDGRGYLPRRVEPGKTEPVSVVNPRERVHAIYADLVKQSAARLPEVVHSDGKQFFLDLRPYRDAYQRLVGAEEFERQARVERELIVPLWLKGFSLDEPFYDGELLLWGSYTSTLVLVNPTDRTRSVDLTFQVGVDVVGEYHFSVSGLSGLTNGAFEVEKPHEDDSQNRSRHMQSQLLRAELPPGRTTVRIRCTPPPWYFPGDHWKRCYFIQNFHIQER
;
A
#
# COMPACT_ATOMS: atom_id res chain seq x y z
N MET A 1 -49.30 2.84 95.62
CA MET A 1 -49.90 1.51 95.85
C MET A 1 -49.75 0.69 94.58
N SER A 2 -48.85 -0.28 94.49
CA SER A 2 -47.73 -0.61 95.36
C SER A 2 -46.81 -1.51 94.52
N GLU A 3 -45.53 -1.15 94.41
CA GLU A 3 -44.46 -2.11 94.08
C GLU A 3 -44.64 -3.41 94.91
N PRO A 4 -44.13 -4.61 94.51
CA PRO A 4 -42.75 -4.81 94.00
C PRO A 4 -42.62 -6.06 93.04
N PRO A 5 -41.52 -6.87 92.99
CA PRO A 5 -40.61 -6.94 91.84
C PRO A 5 -40.25 -8.37 91.32
N ILE A 6 -39.19 -8.43 90.50
CA ILE A 6 -38.60 -9.47 89.63
C ILE A 6 -37.97 -10.70 90.38
N PRO A 7 -37.75 -11.88 89.72
CA PRO A 7 -36.38 -12.30 89.28
C PRO A 7 -36.35 -12.96 87.87
N VAL A 8 -35.49 -12.58 86.92
CA VAL A 8 -34.06 -12.94 86.63
C VAL A 8 -33.76 -14.42 86.31
N SER A 9 -33.49 -14.73 85.03
CA SER A 9 -32.17 -15.22 84.48
C SER A 9 -32.29 -15.45 82.95
N ALA A 10 -31.66 -14.62 82.10
CA ALA A 10 -30.32 -14.77 81.47
C ALA A 10 -30.26 -15.94 80.46
N THR A 11 -30.12 -15.75 79.14
CA THR A 11 -28.97 -15.13 78.45
C THR A 11 -29.26 -14.83 76.96
N ASN A 12 -28.52 -13.84 76.42
CA ASN A 12 -28.65 -13.16 75.13
C ASN A 12 -28.27 -13.99 73.88
N SER A 13 -28.86 -13.66 72.71
CA SER A 13 -28.11 -12.99 71.63
C SER A 13 -28.96 -12.65 70.38
N VAL A 14 -29.00 -11.34 70.10
CA VAL A 14 -28.82 -10.64 68.81
C VAL A 14 -29.78 -10.93 67.64
N THR A 15 -30.59 -9.89 67.42
CA THR A 15 -31.38 -9.41 66.27
C THR A 15 -30.85 -9.67 64.83
N GLU A 16 -31.75 -10.17 63.97
CA GLU A 16 -31.83 -9.82 62.54
C GLU A 16 -33.26 -9.36 62.19
N SER A 17 -33.36 -8.28 61.42
CA SER A 17 -34.62 -7.60 61.02
C SER A 17 -35.19 -8.22 59.72
N PRO A 18 -36.51 -8.14 59.47
CA PRO A 18 -37.19 -8.99 58.48
C PRO A 18 -37.09 -8.46 57.05
N ALA A 19 -37.03 -9.42 56.12
CA ALA A 19 -36.96 -9.23 54.68
C ALA A 19 -38.19 -8.50 54.10
N VAL A 20 -37.90 -7.47 53.30
CA VAL A 20 -38.88 -6.76 52.46
C VAL A 20 -39.12 -7.55 51.17
N SER A 21 -40.36 -8.03 51.04
CA SER A 21 -41.16 -8.27 49.83
C SER A 21 -40.47 -8.08 48.46
N SER A 22 -40.39 -9.19 47.72
CA SER A 22 -40.02 -9.31 46.31
C SER A 22 -40.90 -8.47 45.38
N VAL A 23 -40.33 -7.41 44.80
CA VAL A 23 -40.88 -6.81 43.57
C VAL A 23 -40.49 -7.72 42.40
N ALA A 24 -41.48 -8.37 41.79
CA ALA A 24 -41.29 -9.13 40.56
C ALA A 24 -40.69 -8.22 39.47
N PRO A 25 -39.67 -8.68 38.71
CA PRO A 25 -39.12 -7.88 37.63
C PRO A 25 -40.17 -7.73 36.52
N VAL A 26 -40.58 -6.48 36.25
CA VAL A 26 -41.35 -6.14 35.06
C VAL A 26 -40.58 -6.65 33.83
N PRO A 27 -41.16 -7.49 32.96
CA PRO A 27 -40.48 -7.99 31.77
C PRO A 27 -40.30 -6.83 30.78
N THR A 28 -39.19 -6.10 30.91
CA THR A 28 -38.80 -5.01 30.03
C THR A 28 -37.77 -5.48 29.01
N THR A 29 -38.13 -6.47 28.20
CA THR A 29 -37.30 -6.88 27.05
C THR A 29 -38.16 -7.02 25.81
N ARG A 30 -38.37 -5.91 25.08
CA ARG A 30 -38.70 -6.03 23.66
C ARG A 30 -37.62 -6.92 23.02
N PRO A 31 -37.97 -8.05 22.38
CA PRO A 31 -37.01 -9.02 21.87
C PRO A 31 -36.00 -8.37 20.93
N GLU A 32 -34.80 -8.94 20.83
CA GLU A 32 -33.79 -8.43 19.89
C GLU A 32 -34.35 -8.41 18.45
N PRO A 33 -33.93 -7.45 17.62
CA PRO A 33 -34.40 -7.40 16.25
C PRO A 33 -33.95 -8.67 15.51
N VAL A 34 -34.89 -9.56 15.16
CA VAL A 34 -34.63 -10.79 14.39
C VAL A 34 -33.79 -10.50 13.14
N ALA A 35 -32.68 -11.20 12.92
CA ALA A 35 -31.79 -10.91 11.81
C ALA A 35 -32.46 -11.18 10.44
N PRO A 36 -32.10 -10.46 9.36
CA PRO A 36 -32.65 -10.69 8.02
C PRO A 36 -32.59 -12.16 7.57
N ALA A 37 -31.45 -12.82 7.74
CA ALA A 37 -31.30 -14.23 7.34
C ALA A 37 -32.23 -15.18 8.11
N ASP A 38 -32.63 -14.83 9.33
CA ASP A 38 -33.54 -15.65 10.14
C ASP A 38 -35.02 -15.42 9.74
N LEU A 39 -35.32 -14.34 8.99
CA LEU A 39 -36.63 -14.08 8.37
C LEU A 39 -36.76 -14.74 6.99
N ALA A 40 -35.66 -15.19 6.39
CA ALA A 40 -35.63 -15.82 5.09
C ALA A 40 -35.59 -17.35 5.21
N PRO A 41 -36.06 -18.11 4.18
CA PRO A 41 -35.89 -19.55 4.14
C PRO A 41 -34.41 -19.95 4.25
N VAL A 42 -34.13 -21.02 5.01
CA VAL A 42 -32.76 -21.53 5.17
C VAL A 42 -32.28 -22.06 3.82
N PRO A 43 -31.19 -21.51 3.25
CA PRO A 43 -30.74 -21.92 1.93
C PRO A 43 -30.07 -23.30 1.97
N THR A 44 -30.34 -24.12 0.97
CA THR A 44 -29.65 -25.39 0.71
C THR A 44 -28.16 -25.16 0.41
N ARG A 45 -27.34 -26.23 0.49
CA ARG A 45 -25.92 -26.15 0.10
C ARG A 45 -25.76 -25.74 -1.37
N ARG A 46 -26.64 -26.24 -2.24
CA ARG A 46 -26.67 -25.92 -3.67
C ARG A 46 -26.96 -24.44 -3.90
N GLU A 47 -27.97 -23.87 -3.24
CA GLU A 47 -28.27 -22.44 -3.36
C GLU A 47 -27.10 -21.58 -2.91
N ARG A 48 -26.44 -21.91 -1.79
CA ARG A 48 -25.25 -21.17 -1.36
C ARG A 48 -24.17 -21.22 -2.44
N PHE A 49 -23.82 -22.41 -2.92
CA PHE A 49 -22.81 -22.57 -3.98
C PHE A 49 -23.15 -21.72 -5.21
N VAL A 50 -24.40 -21.78 -5.68
CA VAL A 50 -24.87 -21.01 -6.84
C VAL A 50 -24.75 -19.49 -6.60
N TRP A 51 -25.09 -18.99 -5.41
CA TRP A 51 -24.97 -17.57 -5.10
C TRP A 51 -23.51 -17.11 -5.02
N TYR A 52 -22.63 -17.87 -4.35
CA TYR A 52 -21.21 -17.53 -4.28
C TYR A 52 -20.54 -17.60 -5.66
N ALA A 53 -20.65 -18.74 -6.35
CA ALA A 53 -20.06 -18.93 -7.67
C ALA A 53 -20.64 -17.92 -8.68
N GLY A 54 -21.95 -17.73 -8.69
CA GLY A 54 -22.61 -16.77 -9.58
C GLY A 54 -22.17 -15.33 -9.35
N SER A 55 -21.94 -14.91 -8.10
CA SER A 55 -21.47 -13.55 -7.80
C SER A 55 -19.99 -13.37 -8.15
N MET A 56 -19.15 -14.39 -7.93
CA MET A 56 -17.74 -14.36 -8.36
C MET A 56 -17.62 -14.31 -9.89
N ILE A 57 -18.43 -15.10 -10.60
CA ILE A 57 -18.50 -15.06 -12.06
C ILE A 57 -18.98 -13.69 -12.53
N LEU A 58 -20.04 -13.13 -11.91
CA LEU A 58 -20.53 -11.81 -12.26
C LEU A 58 -19.45 -10.74 -12.07
N ALA A 59 -18.72 -10.75 -10.95
CA ALA A 59 -17.61 -9.82 -10.73
C ALA A 59 -16.52 -9.97 -11.80
N SER A 60 -16.18 -11.21 -12.15
CA SER A 60 -15.18 -11.51 -13.19
C SER A 60 -15.63 -11.00 -14.56
N VAL A 61 -16.92 -11.17 -14.91
CA VAL A 61 -17.50 -10.65 -16.15
C VAL A 61 -17.49 -9.11 -16.15
N LEU A 62 -17.87 -8.48 -15.03
CA LEU A 62 -17.93 -7.02 -14.94
C LEU A 62 -16.55 -6.38 -15.01
N VAL A 63 -15.52 -6.95 -14.37
CA VAL A 63 -14.15 -6.44 -14.50
C VAL A 63 -13.59 -6.71 -15.91
N THR A 64 -13.93 -7.85 -16.52
CA THR A 64 -13.55 -8.16 -17.92
C THR A 64 -14.16 -7.15 -18.89
N ALA A 65 -15.44 -6.83 -18.70
CA ALA A 65 -16.17 -5.80 -19.44
C ALA A 65 -15.56 -4.41 -19.23
N GLY A 66 -15.37 -4.04 -17.96
CA GLY A 66 -14.91 -2.72 -17.54
C GLY A 66 -13.47 -2.44 -17.94
N LEU A 67 -12.60 -3.44 -17.99
CA LEU A 67 -11.24 -3.26 -18.48
C LEU A 67 -11.11 -3.52 -19.99
N ARG A 68 -12.21 -3.87 -20.68
CA ARG A 68 -12.21 -4.23 -22.10
C ARG A 68 -11.17 -5.29 -22.44
N LEU A 69 -11.10 -6.35 -21.63
CA LEU A 69 -10.09 -7.40 -21.76
C LEU A 69 -10.12 -8.12 -23.12
N ASP A 70 -11.23 -8.01 -23.86
CA ASP A 70 -11.34 -8.43 -25.27
C ASP A 70 -10.31 -7.76 -26.19
N SER A 71 -9.87 -6.55 -25.82
CA SER A 71 -8.95 -5.71 -26.59
C SER A 71 -7.61 -5.49 -25.88
N GLN A 72 -7.38 -6.09 -24.70
CA GLN A 72 -6.14 -5.91 -23.94
C GLN A 72 -5.13 -7.02 -24.20
N ASP A 73 -3.85 -6.67 -24.17
CA ASP A 73 -2.75 -7.64 -24.20
C ASP A 73 -2.39 -8.09 -22.77
N LEU A 74 -2.67 -9.35 -22.45
CA LEU A 74 -2.33 -9.93 -21.13
C LEU A 74 -0.82 -10.14 -20.94
N HIS A 75 -0.02 -10.11 -22.01
CA HIS A 75 1.44 -10.25 -21.99
C HIS A 75 2.16 -8.90 -21.80
N ALA A 76 1.41 -7.82 -21.60
CA ALA A 76 1.91 -6.52 -21.20
C ALA A 76 1.22 -6.09 -19.89
N PRO A 77 1.89 -5.38 -18.98
CA PRO A 77 1.27 -4.89 -17.75
C PRO A 77 0.16 -3.87 -18.07
N PHE A 78 -0.94 -3.93 -17.33
CA PHE A 78 -2.05 -2.97 -17.51
C PHE A 78 -1.68 -1.54 -17.10
N TYR A 79 -0.68 -1.39 -16.23
CA TYR A 79 -0.09 -0.12 -15.83
C TYR A 79 1.44 -0.25 -15.77
N TYR A 80 2.15 0.69 -16.39
CA TYR A 80 3.61 0.58 -16.59
C TYR A 80 4.35 1.89 -16.31
N ASP A 81 4.11 2.46 -15.13
CA ASP A 81 4.68 3.71 -14.67
C ASP A 81 4.76 3.77 -13.13
N LEU A 82 5.45 4.77 -12.58
CA LEU A 82 5.53 5.07 -11.13
C LEU A 82 5.80 3.82 -10.26
N ASP A 83 5.02 3.61 -9.20
CA ASP A 83 5.20 2.53 -8.22
C ASP A 83 5.06 1.11 -8.83
N SER A 84 4.44 0.95 -9.99
CA SER A 84 4.44 -0.36 -10.66
C SER A 84 5.85 -0.78 -11.09
N LEU A 85 6.74 0.18 -11.37
CA LEU A 85 8.16 -0.05 -11.65
C LEU A 85 8.98 -0.36 -10.39
N LEU A 86 8.40 -0.23 -9.19
CA LEU A 86 8.94 -0.84 -7.98
C LEU A 86 8.45 -2.28 -7.85
N TYR A 87 7.15 -2.54 -8.00
CA TYR A 87 6.57 -3.87 -7.75
C TYR A 87 6.88 -4.92 -8.82
N LEU A 88 6.95 -4.55 -10.10
CA LEU A 88 7.23 -5.49 -11.20
C LEU A 88 8.63 -6.13 -11.08
N PRO A 89 9.72 -5.37 -10.84
CA PRO A 89 11.02 -5.96 -10.52
C PRO A 89 11.01 -6.89 -9.31
N LEU A 90 10.26 -6.57 -8.25
CA LEU A 90 10.15 -7.44 -7.07
C LEU A 90 9.44 -8.75 -7.43
N ALA A 91 8.38 -8.67 -8.23
CA ALA A 91 7.68 -9.84 -8.75
C ALA A 91 8.61 -10.71 -9.62
N LYS A 92 9.38 -10.09 -10.54
CA LYS A 92 10.39 -10.79 -11.35
C LYS A 92 11.41 -11.50 -10.44
N ASN A 93 11.97 -10.80 -9.46
CA ASN A 93 12.99 -11.34 -8.56
C ASN A 93 12.47 -12.50 -7.70
N ILE A 94 11.22 -12.43 -7.21
CA ILE A 94 10.61 -13.54 -6.47
C ILE A 94 10.42 -14.78 -7.36
N VAL A 95 10.04 -14.58 -8.62
CA VAL A 95 9.82 -15.69 -9.56
C VAL A 95 11.15 -16.34 -9.95
N GLU A 96 12.18 -15.54 -10.21
CA GLU A 96 13.52 -16.02 -10.60
C GLU A 96 14.30 -16.62 -9.41
N ASN A 97 14.34 -15.90 -8.29
CA ASN A 97 15.27 -16.17 -7.19
C ASN A 97 14.59 -16.59 -5.88
N GLY A 98 13.26 -16.59 -5.82
CA GLY A 98 12.50 -16.99 -4.62
C GLY A 98 12.54 -15.99 -3.47
N THR A 99 13.09 -14.79 -3.68
CA THR A 99 13.20 -13.74 -2.66
C THR A 99 13.00 -12.35 -3.27
N HIS A 100 12.51 -11.41 -2.48
CA HIS A 100 12.51 -9.98 -2.84
C HIS A 100 13.61 -9.20 -2.11
N TRP A 101 14.25 -9.77 -1.09
CA TRP A 101 15.18 -9.05 -0.21
C TRP A 101 16.50 -8.68 -0.87
N HIS A 102 16.92 -9.45 -1.86
CA HIS A 102 18.24 -9.35 -2.48
C HIS A 102 18.15 -9.57 -3.99
N ASN A 103 18.90 -8.79 -4.77
CA ASN A 103 18.99 -8.93 -6.23
C ASN A 103 20.41 -8.61 -6.73
N ASP A 104 21.08 -9.61 -7.31
CA ASP A 104 22.45 -9.51 -7.82
C ASP A 104 22.58 -8.69 -9.12
N ARG A 105 21.48 -8.53 -9.88
CA ARG A 105 21.46 -7.81 -11.17
C ARG A 105 21.09 -6.33 -11.03
N MET A 106 20.91 -5.83 -9.81
CA MET A 106 20.60 -4.43 -9.51
C MET A 106 21.55 -3.89 -8.44
N GLY A 107 21.75 -2.57 -8.39
CA GLY A 107 22.60 -1.93 -7.37
C GLY A 107 24.11 -1.99 -7.62
N ALA A 108 24.56 -2.27 -8.85
CA ALA A 108 25.98 -2.29 -9.19
C ALA A 108 26.70 -0.96 -8.86
N PRO A 109 27.95 -0.95 -8.36
CA PRO A 109 28.88 -2.08 -8.33
C PRO A 109 28.69 -3.04 -7.15
N GLY A 110 27.74 -2.75 -6.26
CA GLY A 110 27.29 -3.68 -5.24
C GLY A 110 26.13 -4.54 -5.74
N VAL A 111 25.16 -4.74 -4.85
CA VAL A 111 23.94 -5.53 -5.06
C VAL A 111 22.77 -4.78 -4.42
N GLN A 112 21.55 -5.05 -4.86
CA GLN A 112 20.37 -4.46 -4.24
C GLN A 112 19.99 -5.28 -3.00
N GLU A 113 19.95 -4.62 -1.84
CA GLU A 113 19.55 -5.20 -0.56
C GLU A 113 18.39 -4.40 0.05
N LEU A 114 17.16 -4.92 0.04
CA LEU A 114 15.98 -4.17 0.49
C LEU A 114 15.78 -4.16 2.01
N TYR A 115 16.76 -4.59 2.80
CA TYR A 115 16.60 -4.72 4.25
C TYR A 115 16.32 -3.38 4.96
N ASP A 116 16.79 -2.25 4.44
CA ASP A 116 16.47 -0.91 4.95
C ASP A 116 15.11 -0.38 4.50
N PHE A 117 14.51 -1.00 3.48
CA PHE A 117 13.22 -0.63 2.92
C PHE A 117 12.30 -1.87 2.85
N PRO A 118 11.85 -2.37 4.01
CA PRO A 118 11.09 -3.62 4.07
C PRO A 118 9.70 -3.48 3.43
N ILE A 119 9.40 -4.36 2.47
CA ILE A 119 8.07 -4.53 1.87
C ILE A 119 7.51 -5.85 2.39
N ILE A 120 6.63 -5.80 3.39
CA ILE A 120 6.20 -6.97 4.18
C ILE A 120 4.90 -7.61 3.70
N ASP A 121 4.58 -7.50 2.40
CA ASP A 121 3.36 -8.03 1.76
C ASP A 121 3.48 -9.53 1.41
N TYR A 122 3.97 -10.34 2.37
CA TYR A 122 4.32 -11.75 2.18
C TYR A 122 3.19 -12.63 1.63
N LEU A 123 1.94 -12.36 2.00
CA LEU A 123 0.79 -13.10 1.47
C LEU A 123 0.68 -12.93 -0.05
N HIS A 124 0.83 -11.69 -0.52
CA HIS A 124 0.70 -11.36 -1.93
C HIS A 124 1.89 -11.88 -2.73
N PHE A 125 3.11 -11.78 -2.19
CA PHE A 125 4.29 -12.38 -2.79
C PHE A 125 4.21 -13.91 -2.89
N GLY A 126 3.71 -14.58 -1.85
CA GLY A 126 3.48 -16.02 -1.87
C GLY A 126 2.45 -16.45 -2.92
N LEU A 127 1.39 -15.66 -3.12
CA LEU A 127 0.40 -15.90 -4.16
C LEU A 127 0.98 -15.69 -5.57
N LEU A 128 1.75 -14.62 -5.80
CA LEU A 128 2.45 -14.40 -7.08
C LEU A 128 3.42 -15.53 -7.41
N TRP A 129 4.21 -15.96 -6.42
CA TRP A 129 5.12 -17.10 -6.55
C TRP A 129 4.34 -18.38 -6.92
N LEU A 130 3.19 -18.63 -6.29
CA LEU A 130 2.34 -19.78 -6.63
C LEU A 130 1.78 -19.68 -8.06
N PHE A 131 1.29 -18.51 -8.48
CA PHE A 131 0.77 -18.32 -9.84
C PHE A 131 1.85 -18.49 -10.91
N SER A 132 3.10 -18.10 -10.62
CA SER A 132 4.24 -18.35 -11.52
C SER A 132 4.56 -19.84 -11.74
N ARG A 133 3.96 -20.75 -10.95
CA ARG A 133 4.04 -22.21 -11.22
C ARG A 133 3.03 -22.69 -12.24
N VAL A 134 1.99 -21.90 -12.52
CA VAL A 134 0.92 -22.24 -13.46
C VAL A 134 1.19 -21.64 -14.84
N THR A 135 1.80 -20.45 -14.91
CA THR A 135 2.19 -19.79 -16.16
C THR A 135 3.68 -19.44 -16.14
N PRO A 136 4.43 -19.70 -17.22
CA PRO A 136 5.82 -19.26 -17.33
C PRO A 136 5.93 -17.75 -17.58
N ASP A 137 4.85 -17.09 -18.00
CA ASP A 137 4.83 -15.64 -18.23
C ASP A 137 4.51 -14.88 -16.93
N LEU A 138 5.50 -14.13 -16.44
CA LEU A 138 5.41 -13.27 -15.27
C LEU A 138 4.28 -12.23 -15.36
N LEU A 139 4.09 -11.62 -16.53
CA LEU A 139 3.13 -10.52 -16.73
C LEU A 139 1.71 -11.05 -16.77
N VAL A 140 1.52 -12.23 -17.35
CA VAL A 140 0.23 -12.93 -17.28
C VAL A 140 -0.10 -13.27 -15.82
N ALA A 141 0.86 -13.77 -15.03
CA ALA A 141 0.64 -14.04 -13.59
C ALA A 141 0.29 -12.76 -12.82
N TYR A 142 1.00 -11.66 -13.09
CA TYR A 142 0.77 -10.35 -12.48
C TYR A 142 -0.62 -9.80 -12.83
N ASN A 143 -0.99 -9.78 -14.11
CA ASN A 143 -2.29 -9.32 -14.55
C ASN A 143 -3.44 -10.19 -14.02
N ILE A 144 -3.30 -11.52 -14.05
CA ILE A 144 -4.32 -12.44 -13.52
C ILE A 144 -4.51 -12.24 -12.03
N TYR A 145 -3.43 -12.09 -11.25
CA TYR A 145 -3.57 -11.88 -9.81
C TYR A 145 -4.34 -10.59 -9.49
N ASN A 146 -4.03 -9.50 -10.20
CA ASN A 146 -4.78 -8.25 -10.10
C ASN A 146 -6.26 -8.39 -10.50
N LEU A 147 -6.60 -9.24 -11.47
CA LEU A 147 -8.00 -9.51 -11.83
C LEU A 147 -8.70 -10.37 -10.77
N LEU A 148 -7.99 -11.32 -10.15
CA LEU A 148 -8.52 -12.22 -9.13
C LEU A 148 -8.89 -11.51 -7.82
N THR A 149 -8.34 -10.33 -7.54
CA THR A 149 -8.69 -9.56 -6.34
C THR A 149 -10.19 -9.19 -6.30
N TYR A 150 -10.85 -9.02 -7.44
CA TYR A 150 -12.28 -8.72 -7.53
C TYR A 150 -13.15 -9.89 -7.03
N PRO A 151 -13.12 -11.09 -7.66
CA PRO A 151 -13.91 -12.22 -7.18
C PRO A 151 -13.49 -12.68 -5.78
N LEU A 152 -12.23 -12.53 -5.38
CA LEU A 152 -11.80 -12.81 -4.00
C LEU A 152 -12.46 -11.84 -3.00
N THR A 153 -12.53 -10.55 -3.32
CA THR A 153 -13.21 -9.56 -2.47
C THR A 153 -14.71 -9.82 -2.37
N VAL A 154 -15.34 -10.25 -3.47
CA VAL A 154 -16.76 -10.70 -3.43
C VAL A 154 -16.92 -11.90 -2.51
N LEU A 155 -16.06 -12.91 -2.65
CA LEU A 155 -16.12 -14.14 -1.87
C LEU A 155 -16.01 -13.86 -0.36
N THR A 156 -14.97 -13.12 0.05
CA THR A 156 -14.74 -12.81 1.47
C THR A 156 -15.79 -11.85 2.01
N GLY A 157 -16.18 -10.83 1.24
CA GLY A 157 -17.24 -9.90 1.59
C GLY A 157 -18.58 -10.61 1.81
N MET A 158 -19.01 -11.43 0.85
CA MET A 158 -20.22 -12.25 0.96
C MET A 158 -20.16 -13.19 2.16
N PHE A 159 -19.02 -13.86 2.37
CA PHE A 159 -18.84 -14.78 3.48
C PHE A 159 -19.08 -14.08 4.83
N VAL A 160 -18.47 -12.91 5.02
CA VAL A 160 -18.61 -12.14 6.26
C VAL A 160 -20.02 -11.57 6.41
N LEU A 161 -20.62 -11.03 5.34
CA LEU A 161 -22.01 -10.55 5.37
C LEU A 161 -23.01 -11.67 5.69
N ARG A 162 -22.76 -12.89 5.24
CA ARG A 162 -23.56 -14.08 5.62
C ARG A 162 -23.33 -14.51 7.05
N TRP A 163 -22.08 -14.48 7.53
CA TRP A 163 -21.76 -14.66 8.95
C TRP A 163 -22.42 -13.57 9.82
N LEU A 164 -22.60 -12.37 9.27
CA LEU A 164 -23.32 -11.28 9.90
C LEU A 164 -24.85 -11.42 9.87
N LYS A 165 -25.39 -12.45 9.21
CA LYS A 165 -26.82 -12.78 9.08
C LYS A 165 -27.64 -11.92 8.10
N LEU A 166 -27.02 -11.41 7.02
CA LEU A 166 -27.75 -10.93 5.84
C LEU A 166 -28.28 -12.09 4.99
N SER A 167 -29.37 -11.92 4.24
CA SER A 167 -29.83 -12.91 3.26
C SER A 167 -28.79 -13.16 2.15
N LEU A 168 -28.88 -14.29 1.43
CA LEU A 168 -27.96 -14.57 0.30
C LEU A 168 -27.96 -13.46 -0.77
N PRO A 169 -29.13 -12.95 -1.22
CA PRO A 169 -29.17 -11.86 -2.19
C PRO A 169 -28.52 -10.58 -1.67
N ALA A 170 -28.82 -10.16 -0.43
CA ALA A 170 -28.25 -8.94 0.11
C ALA A 170 -26.74 -9.06 0.37
N ALA A 171 -26.26 -10.22 0.81
CA ALA A 171 -24.84 -10.49 0.93
C ALA A 171 -24.14 -10.45 -0.44
N ALA A 172 -24.76 -11.00 -1.50
CA ALA A 172 -24.23 -10.94 -2.86
C ALA A 172 -24.09 -9.49 -3.35
N VAL A 173 -25.13 -8.67 -3.18
CA VAL A 173 -25.09 -7.23 -3.51
C VAL A 173 -23.98 -6.53 -2.72
N GLY A 174 -23.88 -6.79 -1.41
CA GLY A 174 -22.85 -6.17 -0.58
C GLY A 174 -21.43 -6.59 -0.95
N GLY A 175 -21.21 -7.88 -1.25
CA GLY A 175 -19.90 -8.38 -1.71
C GLY A 175 -19.50 -7.77 -3.05
N LEU A 176 -20.44 -7.68 -4.00
CA LEU A 176 -20.22 -7.03 -5.29
C LEU A 176 -19.90 -5.54 -5.14
N LEU A 177 -20.76 -4.76 -4.47
CA LEU A 177 -20.51 -3.33 -4.24
C LEU A 177 -19.21 -3.08 -3.46
N TYR A 178 -18.85 -3.99 -2.54
CA TYR A 178 -17.59 -3.89 -1.82
C TYR A 178 -16.37 -4.14 -2.72
N ALA A 179 -16.46 -5.09 -3.66
CA ALA A 179 -15.39 -5.39 -4.60
C ALA A 179 -15.18 -4.30 -5.66
N PHE A 180 -16.20 -3.49 -5.93
CA PHE A 180 -16.14 -2.39 -6.89
C PHE A 180 -16.08 -1.00 -6.23
N LEU A 181 -15.80 -0.91 -4.93
CA LEU A 181 -15.52 0.38 -4.28
C LEU A 181 -14.46 1.16 -5.08
N PRO A 182 -14.63 2.48 -5.32
CA PRO A 182 -13.70 3.30 -6.09
C PRO A 182 -12.22 3.13 -5.69
N TYR A 183 -11.97 2.85 -4.41
CA TYR A 183 -10.64 2.50 -3.88
C TYR A 183 -9.93 1.40 -4.69
N HIS A 184 -10.64 0.38 -5.18
CA HIS A 184 -10.05 -0.74 -5.92
C HIS A 184 -9.49 -0.29 -7.27
N GLN A 185 -10.25 0.52 -8.01
CA GLN A 185 -9.89 1.02 -9.34
C GLN A 185 -8.88 2.17 -9.27
N GLU A 186 -8.95 3.03 -8.25
CA GLU A 186 -7.98 4.12 -8.09
C GLU A 186 -6.60 3.63 -7.61
N ARG A 187 -6.54 2.48 -6.91
CA ARG A 187 -5.29 1.83 -6.53
C ARG A 187 -4.76 0.92 -7.63
N TYR A 188 -5.61 0.02 -8.14
CA TYR A 188 -5.31 -0.90 -9.24
C TYR A 188 -3.85 -1.41 -9.24
N GLN A 189 -3.17 -1.41 -10.38
CA GLN A 189 -1.76 -1.77 -10.48
C GLN A 189 -0.79 -0.65 -10.05
N TYR A 190 -1.29 0.56 -9.79
CA TYR A 190 -0.49 1.66 -9.26
C TYR A 190 -0.06 1.38 -7.81
N HIS A 191 -0.99 0.92 -6.96
CA HIS A 191 -0.71 0.46 -5.59
C HIS A 191 -1.16 -1.01 -5.44
N TYR A 192 -0.44 -1.88 -6.12
CA TYR A 192 -0.82 -3.27 -6.38
C TYR A 192 -1.30 -4.07 -5.15
N PHE A 193 -0.57 -4.02 -4.04
CA PHE A 193 -0.96 -4.76 -2.82
C PHE A 193 -2.07 -4.08 -2.01
N LEU A 194 -2.20 -2.75 -2.09
CA LEU A 194 -3.32 -2.04 -1.45
C LEU A 194 -4.63 -2.36 -2.16
N ALA A 195 -4.63 -2.46 -3.49
CA ALA A 195 -5.80 -2.87 -4.26
C ALA A 195 -6.33 -4.26 -3.83
N ALA A 196 -5.46 -5.14 -3.34
CA ALA A 196 -5.80 -6.49 -2.89
C ALA A 196 -6.39 -6.56 -1.46
N TYR A 197 -7.39 -5.72 -1.13
CA TYR A 197 -7.99 -5.62 0.21
C TYR A 197 -9.01 -6.73 0.56
N TRP A 198 -9.05 -7.84 -0.18
CA TRP A 198 -10.00 -8.95 0.04
C TRP A 198 -9.87 -9.60 1.44
N VAL A 199 -8.77 -9.40 2.16
CA VAL A 199 -8.58 -9.86 3.55
C VAL A 199 -9.35 -9.01 4.57
N VAL A 200 -9.62 -7.73 4.27
CA VAL A 200 -10.20 -6.76 5.21
C VAL A 200 -11.55 -7.20 5.81
N PRO A 201 -12.53 -7.74 5.04
CA PRO A 201 -13.76 -8.27 5.63
C PRO A 201 -13.49 -9.34 6.69
N LEU A 202 -12.53 -10.25 6.43
CA LEU A 202 -12.18 -11.32 7.36
C LEU A 202 -11.56 -10.74 8.64
N SER A 203 -10.68 -9.73 8.50
CA SER A 203 -10.08 -9.00 9.62
C SER A 203 -11.12 -8.27 10.48
N LEU A 204 -12.31 -7.94 9.97
CA LEU A 204 -13.39 -7.35 10.78
C LEU A 204 -14.15 -8.37 11.63
N MET A 205 -14.06 -9.67 11.33
CA MET A 205 -14.83 -10.69 12.04
C MET A 205 -14.54 -10.75 13.54
N PRO A 206 -13.27 -10.75 14.02
CA PRO A 206 -13.01 -10.77 15.46
C PRO A 206 -13.54 -9.53 16.19
N ALA A 207 -13.40 -8.34 15.58
CA ALA A 207 -13.95 -7.09 16.11
C ALA A 207 -15.47 -7.18 16.29
N LEU A 208 -16.18 -7.60 15.24
CA LEU A 208 -17.64 -7.73 15.25
C LEU A 208 -18.12 -8.83 16.19
N ALA A 209 -17.36 -9.92 16.37
CA ALA A 209 -17.64 -10.97 17.34
C ALA A 209 -17.55 -10.43 18.78
N LEU A 210 -16.51 -9.66 19.10
CA LEU A 210 -16.38 -8.99 20.40
C LEU A 210 -17.59 -8.08 20.66
N CYS A 211 -18.00 -7.30 19.66
CA CYS A 211 -19.17 -6.42 19.76
C CYS A 211 -20.51 -7.17 19.95
N ARG A 212 -20.60 -8.44 19.54
CA ARG A 212 -21.74 -9.34 19.83
C ARG A 212 -21.69 -9.94 21.24
N GLY A 213 -20.65 -9.62 22.02
CA GLY A 213 -20.38 -10.28 23.30
C GLY A 213 -19.84 -11.70 23.15
N GLU A 214 -19.37 -12.08 21.96
CA GLU A 214 -18.62 -13.32 21.76
C GLU A 214 -17.16 -13.03 22.13
N PHE A 215 -16.67 -13.63 23.22
CA PHE A 215 -15.31 -13.43 23.70
C PHE A 215 -14.48 -14.64 23.28
N PRO A 216 -13.63 -14.56 22.23
CA PRO A 216 -12.80 -15.65 21.72
C PRO A 216 -12.14 -16.52 22.79
N LEU A 217 -11.51 -15.86 23.77
CA LEU A 217 -10.77 -16.52 24.84
C LEU A 217 -11.67 -17.04 25.96
N TYR A 218 -12.91 -16.55 26.04
CA TYR A 218 -13.90 -16.88 27.08
C TYR A 218 -15.22 -17.35 26.44
N PRO A 219 -15.21 -18.49 25.72
CA PRO A 219 -16.41 -19.01 25.09
C PRO A 219 -17.49 -19.33 26.14
N LEU A 220 -18.75 -19.03 25.79
CA LEU A 220 -19.90 -19.38 26.60
C LEU A 220 -20.04 -20.90 26.65
N GLN A 221 -20.05 -21.45 27.85
CA GLN A 221 -20.22 -22.87 28.10
C GLN A 221 -21.71 -23.24 28.18
N PRO A 222 -22.06 -24.52 28.00
CA PRO A 222 -23.45 -24.98 28.16
C PRO A 222 -24.04 -24.67 29.54
N ASP A 223 -23.20 -24.60 30.58
CA ASP A 223 -23.60 -24.22 31.96
C ASP A 223 -23.82 -22.70 32.15
N GLY A 224 -23.75 -21.92 31.06
CA GLY A 224 -23.88 -20.46 31.08
C GLY A 224 -22.64 -19.71 31.57
N THR A 225 -21.59 -20.42 32.01
CA THR A 225 -20.34 -19.79 32.47
C THR A 225 -19.41 -19.43 31.31
N ARG A 226 -18.48 -18.51 31.55
CA ARG A 226 -17.44 -18.14 30.59
C ARG A 226 -16.07 -18.37 31.22
N ARG A 227 -15.39 -19.41 30.76
CA ARG A 227 -14.07 -19.84 31.25
C ARG A 227 -13.01 -19.64 30.18
N ARG A 228 -11.79 -19.34 30.61
CA ARG A 228 -10.66 -19.12 29.70
C ARG A 228 -10.30 -20.44 28.99
N ARG A 229 -10.24 -20.45 27.65
CA ARG A 229 -9.87 -21.64 26.85
C ARG A 229 -9.00 -21.30 25.64
N PHE A 230 -7.69 -21.48 25.77
CA PHE A 230 -6.71 -21.16 24.72
C PHE A 230 -6.78 -22.06 23.48
N THR A 231 -7.18 -23.32 23.65
CA THR A 231 -7.20 -24.32 22.57
C THR A 231 -8.58 -24.51 21.94
N SER A 232 -9.56 -23.72 22.37
CA SER A 232 -10.90 -23.77 21.78
C SER A 232 -10.89 -23.21 20.36
N PHE A 233 -11.75 -23.75 19.48
CA PHE A 233 -11.89 -23.23 18.12
C PHE A 233 -12.13 -21.70 18.12
N SER A 234 -12.97 -21.20 19.05
CA SER A 234 -13.25 -19.77 19.23
C SER A 234 -12.02 -18.93 19.57
N ALA A 235 -11.02 -19.51 20.22
CA ALA A 235 -9.77 -18.83 20.55
C ALA A 235 -8.72 -18.95 19.43
N LEU A 236 -8.78 -20.00 18.61
CA LEU A 236 -7.78 -20.29 17.57
C LEU A 236 -8.08 -19.58 16.24
N TRP A 237 -9.34 -19.53 15.79
CA TRP A 237 -9.65 -18.92 14.48
C TRP A 237 -9.27 -17.43 14.40
N PRO A 238 -9.42 -16.59 15.45
CA PRO A 238 -8.99 -15.20 15.39
C PRO A 238 -7.47 -15.06 15.31
N LEU A 239 -6.71 -16.03 15.84
CA LEU A 239 -5.26 -16.02 15.74
C LEU A 239 -4.79 -16.23 14.31
N ALA A 240 -5.40 -17.20 13.62
CA ALA A 240 -5.13 -17.46 12.21
C ALA A 240 -5.47 -16.23 11.35
N LEU A 241 -6.60 -15.56 11.62
CA LEU A 241 -6.94 -14.33 10.92
C LEU A 241 -6.02 -13.15 11.28
N GLY A 242 -5.55 -13.05 12.53
CA GLY A 242 -4.54 -12.07 12.93
C GLY A 242 -3.23 -12.23 12.15
N ALA A 243 -2.74 -13.46 12.04
CA ALA A 243 -1.54 -13.78 11.25
C ALA A 243 -1.75 -13.51 9.74
N LEU A 244 -2.92 -13.88 9.20
CA LEU A 244 -3.28 -13.58 7.81
C LEU A 244 -3.32 -12.07 7.55
N THR A 245 -3.90 -11.30 8.47
CA THR A 245 -4.00 -9.84 8.37
C THR A 245 -2.62 -9.19 8.39
N ALA A 246 -1.71 -9.63 9.27
CA ALA A 246 -0.33 -9.14 9.31
C ALA A 246 0.45 -9.43 8.02
N SER A 247 0.10 -10.50 7.31
CA SER A 247 0.74 -10.91 6.05
C SER A 247 0.21 -10.18 4.82
N ALA A 248 -0.93 -9.48 4.94
CA ALA A 248 -1.61 -8.79 3.85
C ALA A 248 -1.32 -7.27 3.80
N GLY A 249 -0.37 -6.78 4.60
CA GLY A 249 0.09 -5.39 4.56
C GLY A 249 -0.01 -4.64 5.89
N ALA A 250 0.96 -3.76 6.14
CA ALA A 250 1.14 -3.03 7.40
C ALA A 250 -0.06 -2.14 7.77
N TYR A 251 -0.66 -1.47 6.78
CA TYR A 251 -1.82 -0.59 6.99
C TYR A 251 -3.04 -1.36 7.51
N TYR A 252 -3.37 -2.48 6.86
CA TYR A 252 -4.52 -3.30 7.26
C TYR A 252 -4.31 -3.96 8.62
N ALA A 253 -3.08 -4.35 8.94
CA ALA A 253 -2.70 -4.82 10.27
C ALA A 253 -2.92 -3.75 11.35
N PHE A 254 -2.44 -2.53 11.13
CA PHE A 254 -2.61 -1.42 12.08
C PHE A 254 -4.09 -1.07 12.29
N PHE A 255 -4.86 -0.89 11.21
CA PHE A 255 -6.28 -0.57 11.33
C PHE A 255 -7.10 -1.70 11.96
N ALA A 256 -6.76 -2.97 11.70
CA ALA A 256 -7.36 -4.10 12.40
C ALA A 256 -7.07 -4.07 13.90
N CYS A 257 -5.81 -3.81 14.31
CA CYS A 257 -5.45 -3.66 15.72
C CYS A 257 -6.24 -2.53 16.41
N ALA A 258 -6.35 -1.37 15.78
CA ALA A 258 -7.15 -0.25 16.29
C ALA A 258 -8.64 -0.64 16.43
N THR A 259 -9.17 -1.34 15.44
CA THR A 259 -10.55 -1.84 15.45
C THR A 259 -10.79 -2.87 16.57
N TYR A 260 -9.84 -3.79 16.79
CA TYR A 260 -9.92 -4.78 17.88
C TYR A 260 -9.84 -4.11 19.25
N ALA A 261 -8.93 -3.14 19.43
CA ALA A 261 -8.79 -2.39 20.68
C ALA A 261 -10.10 -1.67 21.03
N PHE A 262 -10.67 -0.93 20.07
CA PHE A 262 -11.97 -0.28 20.25
C PHE A 262 -13.07 -1.29 20.58
N SER A 263 -13.17 -2.38 19.81
CA SER A 263 -14.21 -3.40 20.00
C SER A 263 -14.09 -4.10 21.36
N GLY A 264 -12.86 -4.33 21.84
CA GLY A 264 -12.58 -4.88 23.16
C GLY A 264 -13.07 -3.97 24.28
N VAL A 265 -12.76 -2.67 24.20
CA VAL A 265 -13.24 -1.66 25.16
C VAL A 265 -14.76 -1.56 25.11
N TYR A 266 -15.33 -1.44 23.91
CA TYR A 266 -16.77 -1.36 23.70
C TYR A 266 -17.50 -2.55 24.34
N ALA A 267 -17.04 -3.77 24.06
CA ALA A 267 -17.64 -4.99 24.59
C ALA A 267 -17.45 -5.11 26.11
N SER A 268 -16.30 -4.68 26.63
CA SER A 268 -16.02 -4.65 28.05
C SER A 268 -16.92 -3.69 28.82
N LEU A 269 -17.20 -2.51 28.27
CA LEU A 269 -18.12 -1.54 28.85
C LEU A 269 -19.57 -2.06 28.80
N LEU A 270 -19.99 -2.62 27.67
CA LEU A 270 -21.34 -3.14 27.49
C LEU A 270 -21.62 -4.33 28.44
N ALA A 271 -20.68 -5.27 28.54
CA ALA A 271 -20.80 -6.46 29.37
C ALA A 271 -20.28 -6.27 30.81
N ARG A 272 -19.81 -5.06 31.17
CA ARG A 272 -19.21 -4.72 32.48
C ARG A 272 -18.15 -5.73 32.95
N THR A 273 -17.23 -6.08 32.06
CA THR A 273 -16.21 -7.12 32.31
C THR A 273 -14.92 -6.84 31.56
N SER A 274 -13.76 -7.17 32.13
CA SER A 274 -12.46 -7.05 31.44
C SER A 274 -12.23 -8.10 30.34
N ARG A 275 -13.12 -9.10 30.22
CA ARG A 275 -12.99 -10.21 29.26
C ARG A 275 -12.95 -9.74 27.80
N GLY A 276 -13.62 -8.63 27.47
CA GLY A 276 -13.60 -8.01 26.15
C GLY A 276 -12.21 -7.53 25.76
N VAL A 277 -11.60 -6.66 26.56
CA VAL A 277 -10.22 -6.16 26.35
C VAL A 277 -9.19 -7.29 26.34
N ILE A 278 -9.29 -8.28 27.25
CA ILE A 278 -8.36 -9.43 27.24
C ILE A 278 -8.50 -10.24 25.95
N SER A 279 -9.73 -10.43 25.46
CA SER A 279 -9.95 -11.14 24.20
C SER A 279 -9.46 -10.32 23.00
N ALA A 280 -9.61 -8.99 23.01
CA ALA A 280 -9.02 -8.13 21.98
C ALA A 280 -7.50 -8.22 21.97
N ALA A 281 -6.84 -8.17 23.13
CA ALA A 281 -5.40 -8.36 23.25
C ALA A 281 -4.94 -9.71 22.70
N TRP A 282 -5.72 -10.79 22.92
CA TRP A 282 -5.46 -12.10 22.34
C TRP A 282 -5.47 -12.10 20.80
N VAL A 283 -6.36 -11.33 20.17
CA VAL A 283 -6.42 -11.21 18.70
C VAL A 283 -5.32 -10.28 18.15
N VAL A 284 -4.94 -9.24 18.90
CA VAL A 284 -3.86 -8.31 18.52
C VAL A 284 -2.49 -8.98 18.59
N ALA A 285 -2.26 -9.85 19.57
CA ALA A 285 -0.98 -10.53 19.80
C ALA A 285 -0.36 -11.17 18.54
N PRO A 286 -1.05 -12.02 17.75
CA PRO A 286 -0.49 -12.60 16.52
C PRO A 286 -0.23 -11.56 15.44
N VAL A 287 -1.02 -10.48 15.35
CA VAL A 287 -0.78 -9.41 14.36
C VAL A 287 0.57 -8.74 14.64
N VAL A 288 0.80 -8.39 15.90
CA VAL A 288 2.06 -7.78 16.35
C VAL A 288 3.21 -8.77 16.24
N ALA A 289 3.04 -10.01 16.69
CA ALA A 289 4.11 -11.02 16.67
C ALA A 289 4.56 -11.35 15.24
N VAL A 290 3.62 -11.55 14.30
CA VAL A 290 3.94 -11.81 12.89
C VAL A 290 4.53 -10.56 12.23
N GLY A 291 3.99 -9.37 12.50
CA GLY A 291 4.55 -8.12 12.00
C GLY A 291 6.01 -7.92 12.44
N VAL A 292 6.32 -8.12 13.73
CA VAL A 292 7.69 -8.06 14.26
C VAL A 292 8.58 -9.13 13.62
N ALA A 293 8.08 -10.36 13.46
CA ALA A 293 8.83 -11.42 12.81
C ALA A 293 9.20 -11.08 11.35
N PHE A 294 8.31 -10.43 10.60
CA PHE A 294 8.58 -10.00 9.23
C PHE A 294 9.60 -8.86 9.14
N HIS A 295 9.76 -8.05 10.18
CA HIS A 295 10.80 -7.02 10.27
C HIS A 295 12.13 -7.55 10.84
N TYR A 296 12.21 -8.83 11.23
CA TYR A 296 13.44 -9.41 11.77
C TYR A 296 14.66 -9.24 10.84
N PRO A 297 14.59 -9.48 9.51
CA PRO A 297 15.72 -9.25 8.61
C PRO A 297 16.23 -7.81 8.65
N THR A 298 15.33 -6.82 8.66
CA THR A 298 15.67 -5.39 8.77
C THR A 298 16.39 -5.08 10.08
N VAL A 299 15.88 -5.57 11.21
CA VAL A 299 16.49 -5.33 12.52
C VAL A 299 17.90 -5.92 12.57
N VAL A 300 18.08 -7.16 12.09
CA VAL A 300 19.39 -7.81 12.04
C VAL A 300 20.34 -7.03 11.12
N TYR A 301 19.89 -6.65 9.93
CA TYR A 301 20.70 -5.89 8.98
C TYR A 301 21.14 -4.55 9.59
N GLN A 302 20.21 -3.74 10.10
CA GLN A 302 20.55 -2.45 10.68
C GLN A 302 21.42 -2.55 11.93
N SER A 303 21.33 -3.64 12.69
CA SER A 303 22.24 -3.89 13.82
C SER A 303 23.69 -4.11 13.40
N ARG A 304 23.91 -4.68 12.20
CA ARG A 304 25.24 -5.00 11.65
C ARG A 304 25.80 -3.90 10.75
N TYR A 305 24.92 -3.23 10.00
CA TYR A 305 25.28 -2.28 8.96
C TYR A 305 24.98 -0.82 9.36
N GLY A 306 24.39 -0.60 10.53
CA GLY A 306 23.93 0.72 10.98
C GLY A 306 22.50 1.03 10.51
N ALA A 307 21.76 1.78 11.33
CA ALA A 307 20.36 2.12 11.07
C ALA A 307 20.22 3.22 10.02
N ASN A 308 19.56 2.91 8.90
CA ASN A 308 19.35 3.84 7.79
C ASN A 308 17.98 4.54 7.92
N PRO A 309 17.90 5.88 7.96
CA PRO A 309 16.65 6.62 8.21
C PRO A 309 15.74 6.73 6.97
N ILE A 310 15.89 5.90 5.94
CA ILE A 310 15.09 5.96 4.70
C ILE A 310 13.59 5.82 4.98
N THR A 311 13.24 4.98 5.94
CA THR A 311 11.85 4.67 6.31
C THR A 311 11.39 5.49 7.51
N ASP A 312 12.18 6.46 7.98
CA ASP A 312 11.71 7.41 8.98
C ASP A 312 10.58 8.24 8.36
N ARG A 313 9.46 8.30 9.07
CA ARG A 313 8.25 9.03 8.71
C ARG A 313 8.03 10.16 9.71
N TRP A 314 7.28 11.18 9.31
CA TRP A 314 7.07 12.36 10.15
C TRP A 314 5.64 12.44 10.67
N PRO A 315 5.44 12.98 11.90
CA PRO A 315 4.10 13.08 12.48
C PRO A 315 3.09 13.82 11.59
N GLU A 316 3.53 14.86 10.90
CA GLU A 316 2.73 15.72 10.03
C GLU A 316 2.22 14.99 8.77
N GLU A 317 2.85 13.87 8.39
CA GLU A 317 2.36 13.05 7.29
C GLU A 317 1.00 12.42 7.61
N ALA A 318 0.65 12.23 8.89
CA ALA A 318 -0.70 11.80 9.29
C ALA A 318 -1.78 12.81 8.90
N GLU A 319 -1.42 14.10 8.85
CA GLU A 319 -2.32 15.16 8.40
C GLU A 319 -2.32 15.24 6.87
N THR A 320 -1.13 15.19 6.27
CA THR A 320 -0.94 15.20 4.80
C THR A 320 -1.71 14.08 4.11
N TYR A 321 -1.69 12.87 4.69
CA TYR A 321 -2.39 11.68 4.18
C TYR A 321 -3.57 11.28 5.08
N GLY A 322 -4.13 12.26 5.80
CA GLY A 322 -5.32 12.09 6.62
C GLY A 322 -6.58 11.89 5.78
N LEU A 323 -7.59 11.28 6.41
CA LEU A 323 -8.92 11.12 5.83
C LEU A 323 -9.66 12.46 5.85
N LYS A 324 -10.24 12.85 4.72
CA LYS A 324 -11.27 13.89 4.69
C LYS A 324 -12.64 13.22 4.61
N LEU A 325 -13.55 13.56 5.52
CA LEU A 325 -14.92 13.05 5.50
C LEU A 325 -15.61 13.34 4.14
N ALA A 326 -15.32 14.50 3.54
CA ALA A 326 -15.79 14.84 2.20
C ALA A 326 -15.36 13.81 1.14
N HIS A 327 -14.15 13.25 1.21
CA HIS A 327 -13.69 12.24 0.25
C HIS A 327 -14.47 10.93 0.35
N LEU A 328 -15.08 10.61 1.50
CA LEU A 328 -15.93 9.42 1.66
C LEU A 328 -17.30 9.60 0.99
N LEU A 329 -17.83 10.83 0.99
CA LEU A 329 -19.20 11.14 0.55
C LEU A 329 -19.30 11.70 -0.87
N LEU A 330 -18.24 12.35 -1.34
CA LEU A 330 -18.20 12.88 -2.70
C LEU A 330 -18.21 11.76 -3.73
N PRO A 331 -18.72 12.03 -4.95
CA PRO A 331 -18.65 11.09 -6.05
C PRO A 331 -17.22 10.63 -6.34
N ALA A 332 -17.08 9.43 -6.89
CA ALA A 332 -15.83 8.91 -7.39
C ALA A 332 -15.22 9.82 -8.47
N ASN A 333 -13.91 9.73 -8.67
CA ASN A 333 -13.24 10.40 -9.78
C ASN A 333 -13.79 9.86 -11.12
N ASP A 334 -13.93 10.74 -12.13
CA ASP A 334 -14.46 10.38 -13.46
C ASP A 334 -15.85 9.70 -13.43
N HIS A 335 -16.77 10.23 -12.61
CA HIS A 335 -18.09 9.63 -12.38
C HIS A 335 -18.99 9.53 -13.63
N ASN A 336 -19.80 8.47 -13.74
CA ASN A 336 -20.72 8.20 -14.87
C ASN A 336 -21.72 9.33 -15.18
N LEU A 337 -22.19 10.04 -14.15
CA LEU A 337 -23.00 11.25 -14.27
C LEU A 337 -22.13 12.51 -14.32
N THR A 338 -22.26 13.29 -15.40
CA THR A 338 -21.47 14.51 -15.63
C THR A 338 -21.57 15.53 -14.48
N ILE A 339 -22.75 15.70 -13.89
CA ILE A 339 -22.97 16.63 -12.77
C ILE A 339 -22.11 16.24 -11.55
N PHE A 340 -22.01 14.95 -11.28
CA PHE A 340 -21.22 14.43 -10.16
C PHE A 340 -19.72 14.47 -10.45
N SER A 341 -19.32 14.23 -11.70
CA SER A 341 -17.94 14.45 -12.15
C SER A 341 -17.52 15.92 -12.00
N GLN A 342 -18.37 16.86 -12.43
CA GLN A 342 -18.13 18.30 -12.24
C GLN A 342 -18.03 18.69 -10.75
N LEU A 343 -18.94 18.19 -9.91
CA LEU A 343 -18.88 18.41 -8.46
C LEU A 343 -17.57 17.91 -7.86
N ARG A 344 -17.10 16.74 -8.29
CA ARG A 344 -15.83 16.19 -7.86
C ARG A 344 -14.64 17.05 -8.32
N THR A 345 -14.63 17.49 -9.58
CA THR A 345 -13.58 18.39 -10.10
C THR A 345 -13.54 19.74 -9.37
N LEU A 346 -14.69 20.32 -9.03
CA LEU A 346 -14.77 21.54 -8.21
C LEU A 346 -14.19 21.34 -6.80
N TYR A 347 -14.22 20.10 -6.30
CA TYR A 347 -13.56 19.76 -5.04
C TYR A 347 -12.05 19.57 -5.21
N SER A 348 -11.60 18.88 -6.25
CA SER A 348 -10.17 18.55 -6.47
C SER A 348 -9.32 19.70 -7.02
N THR A 349 -9.63 20.96 -6.68
CA THR A 349 -8.79 22.10 -7.08
C THR A 349 -7.45 22.10 -6.32
N PRO A 350 -6.30 22.32 -6.99
CA PRO A 350 -4.98 22.40 -6.34
C PRO A 350 -4.89 23.45 -5.23
N SER A 351 -5.79 24.43 -5.23
CA SER A 351 -5.87 25.48 -4.21
C SER A 351 -6.44 25.01 -2.88
N ARG A 352 -6.98 23.78 -2.77
CA ARG A 352 -7.47 23.26 -1.48
C ARG A 352 -6.31 22.77 -0.62
N PRO A 353 -6.26 23.19 0.66
CA PRO A 353 -5.22 22.73 1.55
C PRO A 353 -5.33 21.22 1.80
N VAL A 354 -4.18 20.55 1.85
CA VAL A 354 -4.03 19.15 2.28
C VAL A 354 -4.88 18.20 1.43
N ASP A 355 -4.86 18.32 0.09
CA ASP A 355 -5.54 17.35 -0.76
C ASP A 355 -4.78 16.01 -0.71
N SER A 356 -5.15 15.15 0.23
CA SER A 356 -4.60 13.80 0.40
C SER A 356 -4.99 12.91 -0.78
N GLU A 357 -4.38 11.72 -0.89
CA GLU A 357 -4.77 10.69 -1.87
C GLU A 357 -6.31 10.52 -1.84
N SER A 358 -7.01 11.01 -2.87
CA SER A 358 -8.45 11.29 -2.83
C SER A 358 -9.35 10.06 -3.07
N ALA A 359 -8.78 8.86 -3.00
CA ALA A 359 -9.36 7.56 -3.37
C ALA A 359 -10.31 6.92 -2.32
N GLY A 360 -11.03 7.72 -1.54
CA GLY A 360 -11.81 7.25 -0.39
C GLY A 360 -13.32 7.07 -0.61
N ALA A 361 -13.85 7.37 -1.79
CA ALA A 361 -15.30 7.43 -2.00
C ALA A 361 -15.99 6.09 -1.70
N LEU A 362 -17.11 6.13 -0.97
CA LEU A 362 -17.87 4.93 -0.58
C LEU A 362 -18.98 4.58 -1.59
N GLY A 363 -19.24 5.49 -2.53
CA GLY A 363 -20.42 5.51 -3.39
C GLY A 363 -21.72 5.77 -2.61
N VAL A 364 -22.84 5.93 -3.32
CA VAL A 364 -24.15 6.33 -2.77
C VAL A 364 -24.66 5.33 -1.72
N VAL A 365 -24.51 4.02 -1.95
CA VAL A 365 -24.99 3.01 -1.00
C VAL A 365 -24.18 3.06 0.30
N GLY A 366 -22.84 3.04 0.20
CA GLY A 366 -21.96 3.15 1.36
C GLY A 366 -22.06 4.51 2.07
N GLY A 367 -22.13 5.59 1.30
CA GLY A 367 -22.31 6.96 1.77
C GLY A 367 -23.64 7.16 2.50
N SER A 368 -24.73 6.58 2.02
CA SER A 368 -26.02 6.59 2.73
C SER A 368 -25.94 5.86 4.07
N GLY A 369 -25.23 4.72 4.12
CA GLY A 369 -24.93 4.00 5.36
C GLY A 369 -24.13 4.86 6.34
N LEU A 370 -23.09 5.55 5.86
CA LEU A 370 -22.29 6.47 6.67
C LEU A 370 -23.15 7.60 7.25
N VAL A 371 -23.90 8.31 6.41
CA VAL A 371 -24.78 9.41 6.84
C VAL A 371 -25.81 8.91 7.86
N ALA A 372 -26.45 7.77 7.61
CA ALA A 372 -27.42 7.19 8.53
C ALA A 372 -26.79 6.86 9.91
N LEU A 373 -25.59 6.28 9.93
CA LEU A 373 -24.87 5.98 11.17
C LEU A 373 -24.47 7.26 11.92
N LEU A 374 -24.03 8.32 11.21
CA LEU A 374 -23.72 9.61 11.81
C LEU A 374 -24.97 10.30 12.38
N VAL A 375 -26.09 10.26 11.67
CA VAL A 375 -27.39 10.75 12.19
C VAL A 375 -27.80 9.95 13.43
N MET A 376 -27.67 8.62 13.38
CA MET A 376 -27.94 7.78 14.55
C MET A 376 -27.03 8.10 15.73
N ALA A 377 -25.80 8.54 15.52
CA ALA A 377 -24.85 8.92 16.56
C ALA A 377 -25.33 10.10 17.43
N VAL A 378 -26.06 11.05 16.83
CA VAL A 378 -26.55 12.24 17.52
C VAL A 378 -27.98 12.11 18.03
N LEU A 379 -28.77 11.19 17.45
CA LEU A 379 -30.14 10.97 17.90
C LEU A 379 -30.18 10.19 19.24
N PRO A 380 -31.07 10.57 20.18
CA PRO A 380 -31.21 9.92 21.49
C PRO A 380 -32.01 8.60 21.38
N HIS A 381 -31.53 7.69 20.53
CA HIS A 381 -32.15 6.39 20.29
C HIS A 381 -31.38 5.27 20.99
N ARG A 382 -32.10 4.29 21.57
CA ARG A 382 -31.45 3.07 22.09
C ARG A 382 -30.98 2.20 20.93
N ARG A 383 -29.69 2.21 20.68
CA ARG A 383 -29.06 1.43 19.61
C ARG A 383 -28.86 -0.02 20.05
N ARG A 384 -29.30 -0.96 19.22
CA ARG A 384 -29.15 -2.41 19.45
C ARG A 384 -28.18 -2.99 18.43
N TRP A 385 -27.97 -4.30 18.43
CA TRP A 385 -27.27 -4.95 17.33
C TRP A 385 -28.05 -4.79 16.01
N PRO A 386 -27.41 -4.45 14.89
CA PRO A 386 -25.99 -4.11 14.73
C PRO A 386 -25.66 -2.61 14.89
N GLU A 387 -26.67 -1.74 14.99
CA GLU A 387 -26.54 -0.28 15.01
C GLU A 387 -25.55 0.27 16.06
N GLY A 388 -25.65 -0.19 17.31
CA GLY A 388 -24.81 0.31 18.41
C GLY A 388 -23.32 0.15 18.14
N PRO A 389 -22.85 -1.08 17.88
CA PRO A 389 -21.48 -1.33 17.47
C PRO A 389 -21.05 -0.60 16.20
N LEU A 390 -21.91 -0.58 15.17
CA LEU A 390 -21.55 0.06 13.89
C LEU A 390 -21.37 1.56 14.02
N VAL A 391 -22.25 2.25 14.77
CA VAL A 391 -22.09 3.68 15.07
C VAL A 391 -20.78 3.90 15.82
N GLY A 392 -20.51 3.12 16.87
CA GLY A 392 -19.28 3.26 17.64
C GLY A 392 -18.01 3.06 16.81
N LEU A 393 -17.97 1.98 16.02
CA LEU A 393 -16.84 1.63 15.16
C LEU A 393 -16.61 2.68 14.07
N VAL A 394 -17.64 3.06 13.33
CA VAL A 394 -17.49 4.02 12.23
C VAL A 394 -17.06 5.39 12.76
N LEU A 395 -17.64 5.87 13.87
CA LEU A 395 -17.19 7.11 14.51
C LEU A 395 -15.73 7.02 14.95
N PHE A 396 -15.34 5.93 15.59
CA PHE A 396 -13.96 5.73 16.02
C PHE A 396 -12.99 5.73 14.83
N LEU A 397 -13.29 5.00 13.75
CA LEU A 397 -12.43 4.94 12.57
C LEU A 397 -12.32 6.29 11.85
N VAL A 398 -13.41 7.06 11.79
CA VAL A 398 -13.39 8.44 11.25
C VAL A 398 -12.56 9.36 12.14
N LEU A 399 -12.74 9.33 13.46
CA LEU A 399 -11.98 10.17 14.40
C LEU A 399 -10.50 9.76 14.48
N LEU A 400 -10.20 8.48 14.27
CA LEU A 400 -8.83 7.99 14.16
C LEU A 400 -8.14 8.56 12.93
N ALA A 401 -8.82 8.53 11.78
CA ALA A 401 -8.18 8.80 10.51
C ALA A 401 -8.32 10.24 10.00
N THR A 402 -9.27 11.01 10.52
CA THR A 402 -9.50 12.38 10.05
C THR A 402 -8.26 13.26 10.23
N VAL A 403 -8.08 14.26 9.36
CA VAL A 403 -7.03 15.28 9.54
C VAL A 403 -7.14 15.90 10.94
N GLY A 404 -6.05 15.88 11.71
CA GLY A 404 -6.01 16.32 13.12
C GLY A 404 -6.63 15.35 14.13
N GLY A 405 -6.94 14.11 13.71
CA GLY A 405 -7.59 13.09 14.54
C GLY A 405 -6.65 12.34 15.50
N PHE A 406 -7.13 11.22 16.07
CA PHE A 406 -6.32 10.40 16.99
C PHE A 406 -5.06 9.82 16.32
N GLY A 407 -5.08 9.62 15.01
CA GLY A 407 -3.91 9.19 14.23
C GLY A 407 -2.78 10.21 14.25
N SER A 408 -3.08 11.51 14.16
CA SER A 408 -2.09 12.58 14.31
C SER A 408 -1.46 12.57 15.70
N LEU A 409 -2.26 12.38 16.75
CA LEU A 409 -1.75 12.26 18.13
C LEU A 409 -0.91 10.99 18.32
N PHE A 410 -1.33 9.87 17.75
CA PHE A 410 -0.54 8.63 17.78
C PHE A 410 0.81 8.83 17.09
N ASN A 411 0.82 9.50 15.94
CA ASN A 411 2.05 9.75 15.21
C ASN A 411 3.00 10.69 15.96
N LEU A 412 2.47 11.68 16.68
CA LEU A 412 3.25 12.62 17.48
C LEU A 412 3.79 11.97 18.77
N LEU A 413 2.98 11.17 19.46
CA LEU A 413 3.26 10.70 20.83
C LEU A 413 3.81 9.27 20.89
N VAL A 414 3.53 8.44 19.88
CA VAL A 414 3.83 7.00 19.91
C VAL A 414 4.75 6.60 18.75
N SER A 415 4.30 6.74 17.50
CA SER A 415 5.07 6.34 16.33
C SER A 415 4.49 6.91 15.04
N ALA A 416 5.33 7.59 14.25
CA ALA A 416 4.96 8.17 12.96
C ALA A 416 4.93 7.17 11.79
N GLN A 417 5.22 5.89 12.02
CA GLN A 417 5.42 4.90 10.95
C GLN A 417 4.18 4.66 10.08
N ILE A 418 2.97 4.91 10.59
CA ILE A 418 1.73 4.85 9.81
C ILE A 418 1.36 6.27 9.38
N ARG A 419 1.60 6.62 8.11
CA ARG A 419 1.30 7.97 7.60
C ARG A 419 -0.06 8.11 6.93
N ALA A 420 -0.46 7.15 6.10
CA ALA A 420 -1.65 7.26 5.25
C ALA A 420 -2.92 6.69 5.90
N TYR A 421 -3.54 7.49 6.77
CA TYR A 421 -4.76 7.12 7.49
C TYR A 421 -6.02 7.07 6.60
N ASN A 422 -6.04 7.80 5.48
CA ASN A 422 -7.13 7.75 4.49
C ASN A 422 -7.39 6.33 3.91
N ARG A 423 -6.39 5.44 3.96
CA ARG A 423 -6.49 4.03 3.53
C ARG A 423 -7.44 3.19 4.40
N ILE A 424 -7.88 3.71 5.54
CA ILE A 424 -8.91 3.08 6.39
C ILE A 424 -10.30 3.04 5.73
N SER A 425 -10.49 3.78 4.64
CA SER A 425 -11.76 3.91 3.91
C SER A 425 -12.38 2.56 3.54
N VAL A 426 -11.60 1.52 3.25
CA VAL A 426 -12.13 0.16 2.98
C VAL A 426 -12.71 -0.54 4.21
N PHE A 427 -12.26 -0.21 5.43
CA PHE A 427 -12.88 -0.69 6.68
C PHE A 427 -14.22 0.02 6.90
N ILE A 428 -14.23 1.35 6.75
CA ILE A 428 -15.44 2.18 6.88
C ILE A 428 -16.47 1.76 5.82
N GLY A 429 -16.04 1.57 4.57
CA GLY A 429 -16.89 1.19 3.45
C GLY A 429 -17.58 -0.14 3.68
N PHE A 430 -16.86 -1.15 4.19
CA PHE A 430 -17.48 -2.45 4.51
C PHE A 430 -18.56 -2.31 5.59
N LEU A 431 -18.27 -1.60 6.69
CA LEU A 431 -19.21 -1.41 7.80
C LEU A 431 -20.44 -0.60 7.38
N CYS A 432 -20.27 0.42 6.53
CA CYS A 432 -21.35 1.25 6.04
C CYS A 432 -22.24 0.51 5.02
N LEU A 433 -21.64 -0.28 4.11
CA LEU A 433 -22.39 -1.16 3.21
C LEU A 433 -23.18 -2.21 4.00
N PHE A 434 -22.57 -2.80 5.03
CA PHE A 434 -23.27 -3.72 5.92
C PHE A 434 -24.48 -3.05 6.60
N ALA A 435 -24.32 -1.84 7.15
CA ALA A 435 -25.41 -1.09 7.78
C ALA A 435 -26.57 -0.85 6.81
N ALA A 436 -26.29 -0.28 5.64
CA ALA A 436 -27.29 0.05 4.63
C ALA A 436 -28.06 -1.20 4.17
N LEU A 437 -27.33 -2.28 3.86
CA LEU A 437 -27.94 -3.52 3.39
C LEU A 437 -28.67 -4.28 4.50
N TRP A 438 -28.25 -4.17 5.76
CA TRP A 438 -28.96 -4.77 6.88
C TRP A 438 -30.36 -4.19 7.04
N TRP A 439 -30.47 -2.85 7.01
CA TRP A 439 -31.77 -2.19 7.10
C TRP A 439 -32.64 -2.49 5.89
N LEU A 440 -32.06 -2.41 4.67
CA LEU A 440 -32.79 -2.70 3.44
C LEU A 440 -33.30 -4.14 3.38
N ASP A 441 -32.44 -5.13 3.62
CA ASP A 441 -32.79 -6.55 3.57
C ASP A 441 -33.87 -6.88 4.60
N ARG A 442 -33.72 -6.38 5.83
CA ARG A 442 -34.76 -6.51 6.87
C ARG A 442 -36.09 -5.88 6.45
N TYR A 443 -36.05 -4.65 5.93
CA TYR A 443 -37.24 -3.93 5.49
C TYR A 443 -37.97 -4.71 4.40
N LEU A 444 -37.24 -5.15 3.37
CA LEU A 444 -37.79 -5.91 2.26
C LEU A 444 -38.40 -7.24 2.72
N LEU A 445 -37.74 -7.96 3.64
CA LEU A 445 -38.24 -9.23 4.16
C LEU A 445 -39.50 -9.08 5.02
N THR A 446 -39.58 -8.02 5.83
CA THR A 446 -40.73 -7.76 6.71
C THR A 446 -41.94 -7.17 5.98
N HIS A 447 -41.74 -6.51 4.83
CA HIS A 447 -42.80 -5.80 4.09
C HIS A 447 -43.17 -6.46 2.75
N THR A 448 -42.73 -7.70 2.49
CA THR A 448 -43.00 -8.45 1.26
C THR A 448 -44.49 -8.55 0.90
N GLY A 449 -45.40 -8.57 1.89
CA GLY A 449 -46.85 -8.63 1.67
C GLY A 449 -47.51 -7.36 1.11
N ARG A 450 -46.83 -6.19 1.15
CA ARG A 450 -47.37 -4.91 0.64
C ARG A 450 -46.99 -4.59 -0.81
N TRP A 451 -45.99 -5.26 -1.36
CA TRP A 451 -45.39 -4.94 -2.67
C TRP A 451 -45.55 -6.07 -3.70
N SER A 452 -46.52 -6.95 -3.52
CA SER A 452 -46.81 -8.10 -4.40
C SER A 452 -47.50 -7.71 -5.70
N ILE A 453 -47.02 -6.70 -6.42
CA ILE A 453 -47.57 -6.36 -7.74
C ILE A 453 -46.44 -6.00 -8.71
N ILE A 454 -45.76 -7.02 -9.23
CA ILE A 454 -45.42 -7.05 -10.65
C ILE A 454 -45.68 -8.48 -11.15
N ARG A 455 -46.77 -8.68 -11.90
CA ARG A 455 -47.02 -9.94 -12.63
C ARG A 455 -46.06 -10.00 -13.81
N TRP A 456 -44.80 -10.40 -13.57
CA TRP A 456 -43.89 -10.75 -14.66
C TRP A 456 -44.41 -12.04 -15.29
N LYS A 457 -45.07 -11.93 -16.45
CA LYS A 457 -45.64 -13.06 -17.19
C LYS A 457 -44.59 -13.92 -17.91
N TYR A 458 -43.30 -13.65 -17.75
CA TYR A 458 -42.24 -14.44 -18.36
C TYR A 458 -41.00 -14.50 -17.45
N ILE A 459 -40.36 -15.67 -17.47
CA ILE A 459 -39.02 -16.05 -16.98
C ILE A 459 -39.02 -17.03 -15.78
N ILE A 460 -38.44 -18.19 -16.08
CA ILE A 460 -38.47 -19.51 -15.45
C ILE A 460 -37.67 -19.58 -14.13
N TRP A 461 -38.29 -20.13 -13.08
CA TRP A 461 -37.66 -20.51 -11.79
C TRP A 461 -36.80 -21.79 -11.87
N SER A 462 -35.80 -21.79 -12.75
CA SER A 462 -34.71 -22.77 -12.70
C SER A 462 -33.38 -22.24 -13.28
N LEU A 463 -33.33 -20.95 -13.63
CA LEU A 463 -32.10 -20.26 -14.00
C LEU A 463 -31.53 -19.53 -12.77
N PRO A 464 -30.21 -19.65 -12.51
CA PRO A 464 -29.55 -18.90 -11.46
C PRO A 464 -29.76 -17.39 -11.66
N LEU A 465 -30.41 -16.76 -10.68
CA LEU A 465 -30.66 -15.31 -10.70
C LEU A 465 -29.39 -14.45 -10.87
N PRO A 466 -28.19 -14.83 -10.38
CA PRO A 466 -27.00 -13.99 -10.58
C PRO A 466 -26.61 -13.77 -12.07
N PRO A 467 -26.53 -14.79 -12.95
CA PRO A 467 -26.32 -14.57 -14.37
C PRO A 467 -27.52 -13.95 -15.10
N LEU A 468 -28.77 -14.17 -14.64
CA LEU A 468 -29.93 -13.46 -15.19
C LEU A 468 -29.89 -11.96 -14.85
N ILE A 469 -29.58 -11.62 -13.60
CA ILE A 469 -29.34 -10.24 -13.15
C ILE A 469 -28.14 -9.68 -13.92
N GLY A 470 -27.05 -10.42 -14.09
CA GLY A 470 -25.91 -10.00 -14.92
C GLY A 470 -26.29 -9.73 -16.37
N THR A 471 -27.14 -10.56 -16.97
CA THR A 471 -27.65 -10.38 -18.34
C THR A 471 -28.56 -9.17 -18.44
N ILE A 472 -29.46 -8.97 -17.47
CA ILE A 472 -30.33 -7.79 -17.40
C ILE A 472 -29.51 -6.53 -17.14
N VAL A 473 -28.52 -6.59 -16.25
CA VAL A 473 -27.60 -5.50 -15.95
C VAL A 473 -26.86 -5.11 -17.21
N VAL A 474 -26.21 -6.05 -17.90
CA VAL A 474 -25.47 -5.74 -19.13
C VAL A 474 -26.39 -5.29 -20.27
N ALA A 475 -27.59 -5.85 -20.40
CA ALA A 475 -28.59 -5.39 -21.37
C ALA A 475 -29.07 -3.97 -21.06
N VAL A 476 -29.30 -3.62 -19.79
CA VAL A 476 -29.70 -2.27 -19.34
C VAL A 476 -28.55 -1.29 -19.51
N LEU A 477 -27.33 -1.67 -19.12
CA LEU A 477 -26.12 -0.85 -19.30
C LEU A 477 -25.85 -0.58 -20.78
N GLY A 478 -26.09 -1.57 -21.63
CA GLY A 478 -26.06 -1.42 -23.08
C GLY A 478 -27.17 -0.51 -23.62
N ALA A 479 -28.41 -0.70 -23.19
CA ALA A 479 -29.55 0.12 -23.61
C ALA A 479 -29.45 1.59 -23.17
N VAL A 480 -28.77 1.87 -22.04
CA VAL A 480 -28.52 3.23 -21.52
C VAL A 480 -27.23 3.84 -22.09
N GLY A 481 -26.53 3.14 -23.00
CA GLY A 481 -25.32 3.65 -23.66
C GLY A 481 -24.11 3.77 -22.74
N VAL A 482 -24.12 3.07 -21.59
CA VAL A 482 -22.98 2.98 -20.68
C VAL A 482 -21.93 2.01 -21.23
N ILE A 483 -22.39 0.93 -21.85
CA ILE A 483 -21.57 -0.06 -22.57
C ILE A 483 -21.77 0.16 -24.07
N ASP A 484 -20.69 0.28 -24.83
CA ASP A 484 -20.78 0.43 -26.29
C ASP A 484 -21.29 -0.85 -26.98
N HIS A 485 -21.75 -0.72 -28.23
CA HIS A 485 -22.35 -1.83 -28.98
C HIS A 485 -21.39 -3.00 -29.22
N GLU A 486 -20.09 -2.75 -29.35
CA GLU A 486 -19.06 -3.78 -29.52
C GLU A 486 -18.84 -4.58 -28.24
N SER A 487 -18.77 -3.90 -27.09
CA SER A 487 -18.66 -4.53 -25.76
C SER A 487 -19.91 -5.33 -25.40
N LEU A 488 -21.09 -4.85 -25.79
CA LEU A 488 -22.33 -5.62 -25.70
C LEU A 488 -22.23 -6.95 -26.47
N GLY A 489 -21.66 -6.90 -27.69
CA GLY A 489 -21.45 -8.06 -28.55
C GLY A 489 -20.48 -9.10 -27.97
N SER A 490 -19.45 -8.69 -27.23
CA SER A 490 -18.49 -9.60 -26.58
C SER A 490 -19.01 -10.16 -25.24
N LEU A 491 -19.85 -9.40 -24.52
CA LEU A 491 -20.40 -9.80 -23.22
C LEU A 491 -21.61 -10.73 -23.32
N LEU A 492 -22.46 -10.56 -24.34
CA LEU A 492 -23.65 -11.37 -24.55
C LEU A 492 -23.35 -12.88 -24.64
N PRO A 493 -22.34 -13.35 -25.41
CA PRO A 493 -21.96 -14.76 -25.46
C PRO A 493 -21.43 -15.31 -24.14
N VAL A 494 -20.63 -14.52 -23.41
CA VAL A 494 -20.04 -14.93 -22.12
C VAL A 494 -21.10 -15.00 -21.03
N LEU A 495 -22.02 -14.03 -20.99
CA LEU A 495 -23.18 -14.07 -20.10
C LEU A 495 -24.13 -15.18 -20.48
N ALA A 496 -24.35 -15.44 -21.78
CA ALA A 496 -25.13 -16.58 -22.25
C ALA A 496 -24.45 -17.92 -21.90
N ALA A 497 -23.12 -18.00 -21.93
CA ALA A 497 -22.36 -19.17 -21.52
C ALA A 497 -22.36 -19.35 -20.00
N ALA A 498 -22.25 -18.28 -19.22
CA ALA A 498 -22.40 -18.30 -17.76
C ALA A 498 -23.84 -18.69 -17.38
N LEU A 499 -24.83 -18.17 -18.09
CA LEU A 499 -26.24 -18.56 -17.98
C LEU A 499 -26.39 -20.04 -18.32
N ALA A 500 -25.81 -20.52 -19.43
CA ALA A 500 -25.85 -21.92 -19.85
C ALA A 500 -25.13 -22.85 -18.87
N LEU A 501 -23.95 -22.49 -18.36
CA LEU A 501 -23.21 -23.24 -17.35
C LEU A 501 -23.99 -23.29 -16.04
N SER A 502 -24.60 -22.17 -15.65
CA SER A 502 -25.46 -22.07 -14.49
C SER A 502 -26.76 -22.87 -14.67
N VAL A 503 -27.28 -22.98 -15.90
CA VAL A 503 -28.40 -23.86 -16.29
C VAL A 503 -28.00 -25.32 -16.28
N VAL A 504 -26.80 -25.68 -16.75
CA VAL A 504 -26.28 -27.06 -16.75
C VAL A 504 -26.03 -27.53 -15.32
N VAL A 505 -25.44 -26.69 -14.47
CA VAL A 505 -25.28 -26.93 -13.02
C VAL A 505 -26.64 -26.93 -12.29
N SER A 506 -27.62 -26.17 -12.79
CA SER A 506 -29.02 -26.21 -12.34
C SER A 506 -29.80 -27.40 -12.93
N GLY A 507 -29.27 -28.04 -13.99
CA GLY A 507 -30.01 -28.71 -15.05
C GLY A 507 -30.08 -30.22 -14.99
N GLY A 508 -29.66 -30.85 -13.89
CA GLY A 508 -30.02 -32.25 -13.63
C GLY A 508 -31.54 -32.47 -13.47
N ILE A 509 -32.31 -31.40 -13.22
CA ILE A 509 -33.76 -31.48 -13.00
C ILE A 509 -34.56 -31.32 -14.30
N VAL A 510 -34.06 -30.55 -15.27
CA VAL A 510 -34.79 -30.28 -16.54
C VAL A 510 -34.59 -31.42 -17.54
N ALA A 511 -33.40 -32.00 -17.62
CA ALA A 511 -33.13 -33.16 -18.48
C ALA A 511 -33.85 -34.44 -17.98
N GLY A 512 -33.96 -34.62 -16.66
CA GLY A 512 -34.72 -35.74 -16.07
C GLY A 512 -36.24 -35.59 -16.19
N ALA A 513 -36.76 -34.35 -16.22
CA ALA A 513 -38.19 -34.08 -16.34
C ALA A 513 -38.69 -34.07 -17.80
N LEU A 514 -37.84 -33.74 -18.77
CA LEU A 514 -38.18 -33.76 -20.20
C LEU A 514 -38.06 -35.15 -20.85
N TYR A 515 -37.40 -36.12 -20.19
CA TYR A 515 -37.32 -37.50 -20.67
C TYR A 515 -38.56 -38.35 -20.34
N PHE A 516 -39.49 -37.85 -19.52
CA PHE A 516 -40.75 -38.54 -19.18
C PHE A 516 -41.97 -37.78 -19.72
N THR A 517 -42.35 -38.11 -20.95
CA THR A 517 -43.56 -37.63 -21.62
C THR A 517 -44.82 -38.13 -20.89
N SER A 518 -45.43 -37.28 -20.06
CA SER A 518 -46.82 -37.47 -19.61
C SER A 518 -47.57 -36.15 -19.48
N ARG A 519 -48.86 -36.15 -19.83
CA ARG A 519 -49.79 -35.00 -19.74
C ARG A 519 -49.84 -34.32 -18.36
N ARG A 520 -49.29 -34.94 -17.31
CA ARG A 520 -49.15 -34.33 -15.96
C ARG A 520 -48.10 -33.22 -15.90
N ALA A 521 -47.06 -33.25 -16.74
CA ALA A 521 -46.01 -32.24 -16.77
C ALA A 521 -46.50 -30.87 -17.29
N GLY A 522 -47.43 -30.86 -18.26
CA GLY A 522 -48.03 -29.64 -18.80
C GLY A 522 -48.94 -28.91 -17.81
N ALA A 523 -49.77 -29.63 -17.07
CA ALA A 523 -50.65 -29.07 -16.04
C ALA A 523 -49.90 -28.64 -14.75
N TRP A 524 -48.71 -29.21 -14.51
CA TRP A 524 -47.81 -28.76 -13.45
C TRP A 524 -47.02 -27.51 -13.88
N CYS A 525 -46.46 -27.49 -15.09
CA CYS A 525 -45.82 -26.29 -15.65
C CYS A 525 -46.78 -25.09 -15.69
N HIS A 526 -48.03 -25.28 -16.12
CA HIS A 526 -49.02 -24.20 -16.15
C HIS A 526 -49.35 -23.66 -14.75
N ARG A 527 -49.48 -24.54 -13.73
CA ARG A 527 -49.72 -24.13 -12.33
C ARG A 527 -48.51 -23.48 -11.65
N VAL A 528 -47.29 -23.90 -12.00
CA VAL A 528 -46.04 -23.29 -11.51
C VAL A 528 -45.81 -21.92 -12.18
N LEU A 529 -46.18 -21.78 -13.46
CA LEU A 529 -46.09 -20.51 -14.20
C LEU A 529 -47.14 -19.48 -13.74
N GLU A 530 -48.34 -19.90 -13.32
CA GLU A 530 -49.37 -18.99 -12.76
C GLU A 530 -49.10 -18.54 -11.32
N SER A 531 -48.24 -19.25 -10.56
CA SER A 531 -47.99 -19.00 -9.12
C SER A 531 -46.65 -18.32 -8.81
N ALA A 532 -45.79 -18.10 -9.80
CA ALA A 532 -44.45 -17.57 -9.61
C ALA A 532 -44.39 -16.03 -9.63
N THR A 533 -44.83 -15.36 -8.56
CA THR A 533 -44.48 -13.94 -8.35
C THR A 533 -43.08 -13.85 -7.76
N LEU A 534 -42.16 -13.15 -8.45
CA LEU A 534 -40.86 -12.81 -7.87
C LEU A 534 -41.09 -11.84 -6.71
N PRO A 535 -40.65 -12.16 -5.47
CA PRO A 535 -40.78 -11.23 -4.36
C PRO A 535 -40.08 -9.92 -4.70
N ALA A 536 -40.75 -8.78 -4.47
CA ALA A 536 -40.24 -7.43 -4.80
C ALA A 536 -38.84 -7.10 -4.25
N ARG A 537 -38.36 -7.88 -3.26
CA ARG A 537 -37.00 -7.78 -2.73
C ARG A 537 -35.90 -8.01 -3.77
N TYR A 538 -36.08 -8.92 -4.72
CA TYR A 538 -35.06 -9.24 -5.72
C TYR A 538 -34.84 -8.09 -6.70
N PRO A 539 -35.88 -7.51 -7.35
CA PRO A 539 -35.68 -6.35 -8.20
C PRO A 539 -35.20 -5.12 -7.42
N ALA A 540 -35.61 -4.93 -6.16
CA ALA A 540 -35.08 -3.84 -5.33
C ALA A 540 -33.57 -3.98 -5.06
N LEU A 541 -33.10 -5.17 -4.68
CA LEU A 541 -31.68 -5.44 -4.47
C LEU A 541 -30.87 -5.35 -5.77
N ALA A 542 -31.43 -5.81 -6.89
CA ALA A 542 -30.81 -5.65 -8.20
C ALA A 542 -30.69 -4.17 -8.59
N ALA A 543 -31.71 -3.35 -8.32
CA ALA A 543 -31.66 -1.90 -8.56
C ALA A 543 -30.60 -1.22 -7.69
N VAL A 544 -30.49 -1.59 -6.40
CA VAL A 544 -29.44 -1.06 -5.51
C VAL A 544 -28.05 -1.46 -5.99
N PHE A 545 -27.87 -2.70 -6.43
CA PHE A 545 -26.61 -3.13 -7.05
C PHE A 545 -26.30 -2.30 -8.30
N LEU A 546 -27.25 -2.17 -9.23
CA LEU A 546 -27.10 -1.41 -10.47
C LEU A 546 -26.70 0.05 -10.22
N ILE A 547 -27.44 0.73 -9.36
CA ILE A 547 -27.19 2.14 -9.00
C ILE A 547 -25.83 2.25 -8.33
N GLY A 548 -25.53 1.40 -7.35
CA GLY A 548 -24.27 1.44 -6.63
C GLY A 548 -23.07 1.12 -7.53
N PHE A 549 -23.19 0.14 -8.42
CA PHE A 549 -22.14 -0.22 -9.36
C PHE A 549 -21.86 0.91 -10.37
N LEU A 550 -22.91 1.53 -10.92
CA LEU A 550 -22.78 2.69 -11.80
C LEU A 550 -22.18 3.92 -11.11
N ASP A 551 -22.48 4.09 -9.82
CA ASP A 551 -21.97 5.21 -9.03
C ASP A 551 -20.50 5.02 -8.62
N GLN A 552 -20.09 3.78 -8.36
CA GLN A 552 -18.75 3.44 -7.90
C GLN A 552 -17.74 3.23 -9.03
N THR A 553 -18.20 2.99 -10.26
CA THR A 553 -17.33 2.74 -11.41
C THR A 553 -17.09 4.00 -12.25
N PRO A 554 -15.87 4.21 -12.77
CA PRO A 554 -15.59 5.39 -13.58
C PRO A 554 -16.23 5.28 -14.96
N TYR A 555 -16.64 6.42 -15.52
CA TYR A 555 -17.22 6.55 -16.84
C TYR A 555 -16.33 5.98 -17.95
N SER A 556 -15.02 6.19 -17.81
CA SER A 556 -14.03 5.72 -18.78
C SER A 556 -13.85 4.22 -18.84
N TRP A 557 -14.33 3.47 -17.84
CA TRP A 557 -14.08 2.03 -17.75
C TRP A 557 -14.63 1.30 -18.97
N PHE A 558 -15.91 1.45 -19.28
CA PHE A 558 -16.54 0.72 -20.40
C PHE A 558 -16.28 1.34 -21.79
N LYS A 559 -15.25 2.18 -21.94
CA LYS A 559 -15.07 3.03 -23.12
C LYS A 559 -13.67 2.94 -23.70
N GLN A 560 -13.52 3.48 -24.91
CA GLN A 560 -12.24 3.55 -25.63
C GLN A 560 -11.09 4.18 -24.82
N LYS A 561 -11.39 5.03 -23.83
CA LYS A 561 -10.37 5.64 -22.97
C LYS A 561 -9.59 4.59 -22.16
N VAL A 562 -10.23 3.55 -21.59
CA VAL A 562 -9.49 2.49 -20.88
C VAL A 562 -8.58 1.72 -21.84
N ILE A 563 -9.08 1.41 -23.05
CA ILE A 563 -8.31 0.74 -24.09
C ILE A 563 -7.10 1.59 -24.48
N THR A 564 -7.31 2.90 -24.68
CA THR A 564 -6.25 3.82 -25.07
C THR A 564 -5.17 3.91 -24.01
N VAL A 565 -5.52 4.07 -22.73
CA VAL A 565 -4.55 4.17 -21.63
C VAL A 565 -3.78 2.87 -21.46
N THR A 566 -4.46 1.72 -21.42
CA THR A 566 -3.80 0.43 -21.28
C THR A 566 -2.93 0.10 -22.50
N ASN A 567 -3.38 0.43 -23.71
CA ASN A 567 -2.58 0.27 -24.92
C ASN A 567 -1.35 1.17 -24.95
N GLN A 568 -1.42 2.39 -24.41
CA GLN A 568 -0.23 3.24 -24.25
C GLN A 568 0.80 2.59 -23.32
N HIS A 569 0.37 2.01 -22.20
CA HIS A 569 1.27 1.26 -21.33
C HIS A 569 1.84 0.01 -22.02
N ALA A 570 1.01 -0.74 -22.75
CA ALA A 570 1.43 -1.93 -23.48
C ALA A 570 2.38 -1.60 -24.64
N GLU A 571 2.14 -0.52 -25.39
CA GLU A 571 3.02 -0.02 -26.44
C GLU A 571 4.35 0.42 -25.86
N ARG A 572 4.34 1.23 -24.80
CA ARG A 572 5.56 1.63 -24.08
C ARG A 572 6.36 0.42 -23.60
N PHE A 573 5.66 -0.58 -23.06
CA PHE A 573 6.25 -1.83 -22.63
C PHE A 573 6.93 -2.59 -23.78
N ARG A 574 6.29 -2.68 -24.95
CA ARG A 574 6.87 -3.33 -26.13
C ARG A 574 8.07 -2.58 -26.70
N THR A 575 8.02 -1.24 -26.75
CA THR A 575 9.16 -0.43 -27.21
C THR A 575 10.34 -0.55 -26.26
N ASP A 576 10.10 -0.50 -24.95
CA ASP A 576 11.13 -0.72 -23.94
C ASP A 576 11.74 -2.13 -24.08
N ARG A 577 10.90 -3.16 -24.25
CA ARG A 577 11.36 -4.54 -24.44
C ARG A 577 12.29 -4.68 -25.66
N GLN A 578 11.92 -4.11 -26.82
CA GLN A 578 12.76 -4.15 -28.02
C GLN A 578 14.12 -3.49 -27.78
N PHE A 579 14.10 -2.29 -27.18
CA PHE A 579 15.33 -1.54 -26.88
C PHE A 579 16.26 -2.27 -25.91
N PHE A 580 15.74 -2.82 -24.82
CA PHE A 580 16.56 -3.52 -23.84
C PHE A 580 17.02 -4.91 -24.32
N GLN A 581 16.23 -5.59 -25.15
CA GLN A 581 16.67 -6.82 -25.82
C GLN A 581 17.87 -6.56 -26.74
N GLU A 582 17.85 -5.48 -27.52
CA GLU A 582 18.99 -5.11 -28.38
C GLU A 582 20.25 -4.79 -27.57
N ILE A 583 20.10 -4.16 -26.39
CA ILE A 583 21.21 -3.94 -25.46
C ILE A 583 21.78 -5.27 -24.98
N GLU A 584 20.93 -6.19 -24.55
CA GLU A 584 21.35 -7.50 -24.04
C GLU A 584 22.03 -8.36 -25.11
N GLU A 585 21.53 -8.36 -26.35
CA GLU A 585 22.15 -9.08 -27.47
C GLU A 585 23.55 -8.56 -27.80
N ARG A 586 23.75 -7.23 -27.76
CA ARG A 586 25.04 -6.59 -28.07
C ARG A 586 26.03 -6.65 -26.90
N SER A 587 25.52 -6.64 -25.67
CA SER A 587 26.31 -6.51 -24.45
C SER A 587 25.83 -7.46 -23.35
N PRO A 588 25.86 -8.78 -23.60
CA PRO A 588 25.41 -9.77 -22.61
C PRO A 588 26.34 -9.72 -21.39
N ASN A 589 25.76 -9.86 -20.19
CA ASN A 589 26.46 -9.77 -18.90
C ASN A 589 27.16 -8.42 -18.64
N ALA A 590 26.90 -7.38 -19.44
CA ALA A 590 27.50 -6.08 -19.21
C ALA A 590 27.02 -5.47 -17.89
N ARG A 591 27.93 -4.82 -17.19
CA ARG A 591 27.57 -3.96 -16.06
C ARG A 591 27.26 -2.57 -16.58
N VAL A 592 26.02 -2.11 -16.38
CA VAL A 592 25.49 -0.88 -16.97
C VAL A 592 25.30 0.19 -15.90
N PHE A 593 25.94 1.34 -16.11
CA PHE A 593 25.78 2.52 -15.25
C PHE A 593 24.62 3.38 -15.77
N CYS A 594 23.70 3.80 -14.90
CA CYS A 594 22.53 4.59 -15.28
C CYS A 594 22.70 6.08 -14.97
N LEU A 595 22.34 6.94 -15.91
CA LEU A 595 22.31 8.40 -15.80
C LEU A 595 20.95 8.99 -16.21
N PRO A 596 20.51 10.10 -15.58
CA PRO A 596 21.16 10.77 -14.46
C PRO A 596 21.02 9.97 -13.15
N TYR A 597 21.87 10.27 -12.17
CA TYR A 597 21.71 9.71 -10.84
C TYR A 597 20.33 10.07 -10.27
N ILE A 598 19.62 9.06 -9.80
CA ILE A 598 18.41 9.18 -9.01
C ILE A 598 18.51 8.16 -7.88
N ALA A 599 18.31 8.61 -6.65
CA ALA A 599 18.44 7.73 -5.49
C ALA A 599 17.28 6.73 -5.45
N PHE A 600 17.51 5.57 -4.83
CA PHE A 600 16.50 4.53 -4.64
C PHE A 600 16.40 4.18 -3.16
N PRO A 601 15.21 3.96 -2.57
CA PRO A 601 13.86 4.11 -3.13
C PRO A 601 13.20 5.46 -2.77
N GLU A 602 11.98 5.65 -3.27
CA GLU A 602 11.08 6.79 -2.99
C GLU A 602 11.75 8.16 -3.16
N SER A 603 12.44 8.39 -4.28
CA SER A 603 13.01 9.69 -4.61
C SER A 603 12.06 10.54 -5.45
N PRO A 604 12.10 11.89 -5.30
CA PRO A 604 11.40 12.79 -6.19
C PRO A 604 11.83 12.60 -7.66
N PRO A 605 10.98 12.94 -8.63
CA PRO A 605 11.35 12.94 -10.04
C PRO A 605 12.57 13.84 -10.31
N VAL A 606 13.49 13.38 -11.16
CA VAL A 606 14.59 14.19 -11.67
C VAL A 606 14.13 14.82 -12.98
N GLN A 607 13.83 16.12 -12.97
CA GLN A 607 13.25 16.83 -14.12
C GLN A 607 11.97 16.13 -14.62
N LYS A 608 11.99 15.55 -15.83
CA LYS A 608 10.85 14.81 -16.40
C LYS A 608 10.98 13.30 -16.24
N MET A 609 12.05 12.81 -15.63
CA MET A 609 12.25 11.39 -15.33
C MET A 609 11.61 11.07 -13.98
N GLN A 610 10.57 10.22 -14.01
CA GLN A 610 9.88 9.77 -12.80
C GLN A 610 10.77 8.83 -11.95
N ALA A 611 10.34 8.59 -10.71
CA ALA A 611 10.95 7.57 -9.87
C ALA A 611 10.92 6.19 -10.56
N TYR A 612 11.94 5.37 -10.31
CA TYR A 612 12.03 3.97 -10.76
C TYR A 612 12.15 3.72 -12.27
N GLU A 613 12.24 4.74 -13.12
CA GLU A 613 12.40 4.60 -14.58
C GLU A 613 13.57 3.69 -14.98
N HIS A 614 14.68 3.76 -14.26
CA HIS A 614 15.85 2.91 -14.50
C HIS A 614 15.65 1.43 -14.12
N ALA A 615 14.60 1.06 -13.38
CA ALA A 615 14.29 -0.34 -13.07
C ALA A 615 13.86 -1.15 -14.31
N ARG A 616 13.45 -0.46 -15.38
CA ARG A 616 13.06 -1.08 -16.66
C ARG A 616 14.18 -1.93 -17.26
N GLY A 617 15.45 -1.55 -17.05
CA GLY A 617 16.59 -2.35 -17.48
C GLY A 617 16.56 -3.77 -16.92
N TYR A 618 16.55 -3.92 -15.60
CA TYR A 618 16.46 -5.24 -14.95
C TYR A 618 15.17 -5.98 -15.31
N LEU A 619 14.04 -5.27 -15.41
CA LEU A 619 12.76 -5.89 -15.77
C LEU A 619 12.83 -6.57 -17.14
N MET A 620 13.50 -5.93 -18.11
CA MET A 620 13.50 -6.35 -19.52
C MET A 620 14.67 -7.24 -19.93
N THR A 621 15.71 -7.35 -19.10
CA THR A 621 16.92 -8.13 -19.42
C THR A 621 17.21 -9.23 -18.42
N ASP A 622 17.93 -10.27 -18.85
CA ASP A 622 18.20 -11.45 -18.00
C ASP A 622 19.69 -11.62 -17.62
N THR A 623 20.62 -11.00 -18.34
CA THR A 623 22.06 -11.11 -18.08
C THR A 623 22.76 -9.83 -17.61
N PRO A 624 22.42 -8.61 -18.07
CA PRO A 624 23.07 -7.39 -17.61
C PRO A 624 22.81 -7.08 -16.14
N THR A 625 23.80 -6.45 -15.51
CA THR A 625 23.70 -5.91 -14.15
C THR A 625 23.57 -4.40 -14.20
N TRP A 626 22.56 -3.84 -13.54
CA TRP A 626 22.25 -2.41 -13.58
C TRP A 626 22.70 -1.69 -12.31
N SER A 627 23.24 -0.48 -12.43
CA SER A 627 23.62 0.33 -11.24
C SER A 627 22.42 0.77 -10.42
N PHE A 628 21.29 1.03 -11.07
CA PHE A 628 20.07 1.43 -10.38
C PHE A 628 19.56 0.35 -9.41
N GLY A 629 18.95 0.78 -8.30
CA GLY A 629 18.42 -0.09 -7.25
C GLY A 629 19.30 -0.19 -6.00
N ALA A 630 20.44 0.50 -5.96
CA ALA A 630 21.23 0.64 -4.74
C ALA A 630 20.46 1.46 -3.70
N ILE A 631 20.37 0.96 -2.46
CA ILE A 631 19.71 1.66 -1.36
C ILE A 631 20.45 2.95 -1.05
N LYS A 632 19.73 4.06 -1.00
CA LYS A 632 20.29 5.38 -0.74
C LYS A 632 21.04 5.43 0.58
N ARG A 633 22.12 6.20 0.66
CA ARG A 633 22.99 6.28 1.85
C ARG A 633 23.73 4.98 2.21
N ARG A 634 23.74 3.98 1.31
CA ARG A 634 24.63 2.81 1.37
C ARG A 634 25.80 2.96 0.43
N GLU A 635 26.76 2.06 0.55
CA GLU A 635 28.09 2.12 -0.06
C GLU A 635 28.02 2.29 -1.59
N ALA A 636 27.19 1.47 -2.24
CA ALA A 636 27.03 1.52 -3.69
C ALA A 636 26.37 2.84 -4.14
N ASP A 637 25.33 3.30 -3.44
CA ASP A 637 24.65 4.57 -3.73
C ASP A 637 25.58 5.78 -3.53
N CYS A 638 26.34 5.81 -2.44
CA CYS A 638 27.30 6.89 -2.17
C CYS A 638 28.31 7.04 -3.31
N TRP A 639 28.88 5.92 -3.79
CA TRP A 639 29.80 5.93 -4.92
C TRP A 639 29.10 6.34 -6.23
N GLN A 640 27.91 5.81 -6.51
CA GLN A 640 27.14 6.17 -7.70
C GLN A 640 26.78 7.66 -7.74
N ARG A 641 26.38 8.22 -6.59
CA ARG A 641 26.08 9.64 -6.45
C ARG A 641 27.32 10.48 -6.71
N GLU A 642 28.41 10.19 -6.00
CA GLU A 642 29.67 10.92 -6.12
C GLU A 642 30.15 10.95 -7.57
N VAL A 643 30.28 9.78 -8.21
CA VAL A 643 30.81 9.70 -9.58
C VAL A 643 29.91 10.43 -10.58
N SER A 644 28.59 10.42 -10.39
CA SER A 644 27.64 11.05 -11.33
C SER A 644 27.72 12.58 -11.40
N PHE A 645 28.31 13.22 -10.39
CA PHE A 645 28.50 14.68 -10.35
C PHE A 645 29.95 15.11 -10.66
N GLU A 646 30.82 14.16 -11.00
CA GLU A 646 32.21 14.45 -11.39
C GLU A 646 32.32 15.18 -12.74
N LYS A 647 33.51 15.72 -12.99
CA LYS A 647 33.85 16.25 -14.32
C LYS A 647 33.71 15.14 -15.37
N PRO A 648 33.18 15.41 -16.58
CA PRO A 648 32.84 14.38 -17.56
C PRO A 648 33.96 13.37 -17.90
N ASN A 649 35.21 13.83 -18.05
CA ASN A 649 36.35 12.95 -18.32
C ASN A 649 36.66 12.03 -17.13
N GLU A 650 36.61 12.58 -15.91
CA GLU A 650 36.82 11.82 -14.68
C GLU A 650 35.67 10.84 -14.45
N PHE A 651 34.42 11.24 -14.71
CA PHE A 651 33.25 10.37 -14.66
C PHE A 651 33.45 9.11 -15.53
N LEU A 652 33.72 9.26 -16.83
CA LEU A 652 33.87 8.12 -17.74
C LEU A 652 35.04 7.23 -17.35
N ARG A 653 36.17 7.84 -16.98
CA ARG A 653 37.35 7.12 -16.47
C ARG A 653 36.99 6.26 -15.26
N ARG A 654 36.41 6.87 -14.22
CA ARG A 654 36.05 6.21 -12.95
C ARG A 654 35.03 5.10 -13.15
N VAL A 655 33.98 5.32 -13.95
CA VAL A 655 32.98 4.31 -14.28
C VAL A 655 33.61 3.08 -14.94
N VAL A 656 34.49 3.30 -15.93
CA VAL A 656 35.11 2.21 -16.68
C VAL A 656 36.14 1.44 -15.84
N VAL A 657 37.00 2.12 -15.06
CA VAL A 657 37.95 1.41 -14.18
C VAL A 657 37.24 0.69 -13.03
N ARG A 658 36.02 1.11 -12.63
CA ARG A 658 35.16 0.35 -11.70
C ARG A 658 34.56 -0.91 -12.33
N GLY A 659 34.75 -1.12 -13.63
CA GLY A 659 34.32 -2.31 -14.36
C GLY A 659 32.89 -2.21 -14.90
N PHE A 660 32.45 -1.01 -15.28
CA PHE A 660 31.23 -0.84 -16.07
C PHE A 660 31.55 -0.92 -17.56
N ASP A 661 30.77 -1.72 -18.27
CA ASP A 661 30.90 -1.97 -19.71
C ASP A 661 29.92 -1.15 -20.54
N GLY A 662 28.84 -0.65 -19.91
CA GLY A 662 27.79 0.10 -20.58
C GLY A 662 27.36 1.34 -19.81
N LEU A 663 26.88 2.35 -20.55
CA LEU A 663 26.29 3.56 -20.00
C LEU A 663 24.88 3.73 -20.55
N PHE A 664 23.88 3.69 -19.68
CA PHE A 664 22.50 4.00 -20.00
C PHE A 664 22.19 5.44 -19.61
N ILE A 665 21.68 6.23 -20.55
CA ILE A 665 21.38 7.65 -20.39
C ILE A 665 19.90 7.89 -20.67
N ASP A 666 19.16 8.39 -19.69
CA ASP A 666 17.81 8.92 -19.84
C ASP A 666 17.83 10.43 -19.97
N GLY A 667 17.70 10.91 -21.21
CA GLY A 667 17.68 12.33 -21.56
C GLY A 667 16.53 13.11 -20.92
N ARG A 668 15.46 12.45 -20.44
CA ARG A 668 14.32 13.13 -19.77
C ARG A 668 14.72 13.77 -18.45
N GLY A 669 15.78 13.26 -17.83
CA GLY A 669 16.32 13.78 -16.57
C GLY A 669 17.20 15.02 -16.73
N TYR A 670 17.42 15.50 -17.96
CA TYR A 670 18.20 16.71 -18.25
C TYR A 670 17.29 17.82 -18.80
N LEU A 671 17.54 19.06 -18.39
CA LEU A 671 16.77 20.22 -18.86
C LEU A 671 17.01 20.43 -20.37
N PRO A 672 15.95 20.58 -21.19
CA PRO A 672 16.11 21.10 -22.54
C PRO A 672 16.51 22.58 -22.45
N ARG A 673 17.78 22.93 -22.71
CA ARG A 673 18.25 24.32 -22.52
C ARG A 673 17.95 25.19 -23.75
N ARG A 674 17.37 26.38 -23.49
CA ARG A 674 17.23 27.49 -24.44
C ARG A 674 18.62 27.90 -24.92
N VAL A 675 18.87 27.78 -26.23
CA VAL A 675 20.01 28.44 -26.89
C VAL A 675 19.74 29.95 -26.80
N GLU A 676 20.64 30.71 -26.17
CA GLU A 676 20.59 32.17 -26.24
C GLU A 676 20.79 32.59 -27.70
N PRO A 677 19.91 33.43 -28.29
CA PRO A 677 20.09 33.89 -29.66
C PRO A 677 21.47 34.56 -29.82
N GLY A 678 22.33 34.02 -30.68
CA GLY A 678 23.64 34.59 -31.01
C GLY A 678 24.87 33.93 -30.36
N LYS A 679 24.72 32.90 -29.50
CA LYS A 679 25.85 32.10 -29.02
C LYS A 679 25.80 30.68 -29.58
N THR A 680 26.74 30.33 -30.46
CA THR A 680 26.98 28.96 -30.92
C THR A 680 27.94 28.27 -29.95
N GLU A 681 27.41 27.56 -28.96
CA GLU A 681 28.20 26.58 -28.20
C GLU A 681 28.15 25.20 -28.89
N PRO A 682 29.22 24.38 -28.82
CA PRO A 682 29.22 23.05 -29.41
C PRO A 682 28.14 22.15 -28.76
N VAL A 683 27.44 21.34 -29.56
CA VAL A 683 26.39 20.41 -29.11
C VAL A 683 26.89 19.43 -28.02
N SER A 684 28.19 19.09 -28.04
CA SER A 684 28.87 18.25 -27.04
C SER A 684 28.91 18.86 -25.62
N VAL A 685 28.72 20.18 -25.48
CA VAL A 685 28.65 20.85 -24.17
C VAL A 685 27.26 20.72 -23.55
N VAL A 686 26.22 20.34 -24.32
CA VAL A 686 24.82 20.46 -23.87
C VAL A 686 24.12 19.10 -23.72
N ASN A 687 24.51 18.08 -24.48
CA ASN A 687 23.89 16.76 -24.46
C ASN A 687 24.83 15.69 -23.84
N PRO A 688 24.46 15.00 -22.75
CA PRO A 688 25.32 14.00 -22.12
C PRO A 688 25.76 12.89 -23.08
N ARG A 689 24.90 12.49 -24.04
CA ARG A 689 25.25 11.53 -25.10
C ARG A 689 26.37 12.05 -26.00
N GLU A 690 26.19 13.23 -26.59
CA GLU A 690 27.19 13.81 -27.51
C GLU A 690 28.48 14.17 -26.78
N ARG A 691 28.39 14.51 -25.49
CA ARG A 691 29.55 14.73 -24.65
C ARG A 691 30.40 13.47 -24.50
N VAL A 692 29.78 12.33 -24.22
CA VAL A 692 30.49 11.06 -24.10
C VAL A 692 31.18 10.67 -25.42
N HIS A 693 30.49 10.85 -26.55
CA HIS A 693 31.10 10.64 -27.88
C HIS A 693 32.30 11.57 -28.12
N ALA A 694 32.19 12.86 -27.76
CA ALA A 694 33.28 13.81 -27.91
C ALA A 694 34.51 13.45 -27.06
N ILE A 695 34.31 12.97 -25.83
CA ILE A 695 35.40 12.52 -24.95
C ILE A 695 36.09 11.30 -25.54
N TYR A 696 35.33 10.35 -26.11
CA TYR A 696 35.91 9.20 -26.79
C TYR A 696 36.69 9.61 -28.04
N ALA A 697 36.14 10.49 -28.88
CA ALA A 697 36.78 11.01 -30.08
C ALA A 697 38.12 11.70 -29.78
N ASP A 698 38.17 12.49 -28.72
CA ASP A 698 39.39 13.14 -28.23
C ASP A 698 40.42 12.10 -27.74
N LEU A 699 39.97 11.11 -26.96
CA LEU A 699 40.82 10.02 -26.45
C LEU A 699 41.51 9.25 -27.58
N VAL A 700 40.79 8.94 -28.67
CA VAL A 700 41.35 8.22 -29.82
C VAL A 700 41.97 9.14 -30.88
N LYS A 701 41.94 10.47 -30.68
CA LYS A 701 42.42 11.50 -31.62
C LYS A 701 41.79 11.39 -33.01
N GLN A 702 40.50 11.04 -33.07
CA GLN A 702 39.72 10.93 -34.30
C GLN A 702 38.39 11.65 -34.13
N SER A 703 38.25 12.82 -34.75
CA SER A 703 37.09 13.71 -34.57
C SER A 703 35.75 13.10 -34.97
N ALA A 704 35.73 12.10 -35.86
CA ALA A 704 34.52 11.41 -36.30
C ALA A 704 34.22 10.10 -35.52
N ALA A 705 35.08 9.70 -34.58
CA ALA A 705 34.87 8.47 -33.83
C ALA A 705 33.67 8.59 -32.88
N ARG A 706 32.84 7.55 -32.86
CA ARG A 706 31.67 7.43 -31.95
C ARG A 706 31.70 6.06 -31.31
N LEU A 707 31.20 5.97 -30.08
CA LEU A 707 30.98 4.68 -29.43
C LEU A 707 29.81 3.93 -30.09
N PRO A 708 29.82 2.58 -30.10
CA PRO A 708 28.65 1.82 -30.46
C PRO A 708 27.48 2.20 -29.54
N GLU A 709 26.33 2.49 -30.14
CA GLU A 709 25.14 2.93 -29.41
C GLU A 709 23.88 2.20 -29.83
N VAL A 710 22.94 2.12 -28.89
CA VAL A 710 21.54 1.73 -29.12
C VAL A 710 20.68 2.92 -28.72
N VAL A 711 19.74 3.30 -29.57
CA VAL A 711 18.88 4.47 -29.35
C VAL A 711 17.45 3.98 -29.21
N HIS A 712 16.80 4.32 -28.10
CA HIS A 712 15.39 4.00 -27.91
C HIS A 712 14.53 4.77 -28.92
N SER A 713 13.41 4.18 -29.36
CA SER A 713 12.54 4.75 -30.40
C SER A 713 11.94 6.12 -30.06
N ASP A 714 11.87 6.47 -28.77
CA ASP A 714 11.45 7.79 -28.31
C ASP A 714 12.50 8.90 -28.49
N GLY A 715 13.72 8.55 -28.90
CA GLY A 715 14.82 9.47 -29.13
C GLY A 715 15.33 10.17 -27.86
N LYS A 716 14.98 9.67 -26.67
CA LYS A 716 15.34 10.28 -25.38
C LYS A 716 16.19 9.37 -24.51
N GLN A 717 16.16 8.06 -24.73
CA GLN A 717 16.97 7.10 -23.99
C GLN A 717 18.02 6.46 -24.89
N PHE A 718 19.21 6.25 -24.34
CA PHE A 718 20.38 5.82 -25.08
C PHE A 718 21.20 4.84 -24.27
N PHE A 719 21.75 3.84 -24.93
CA PHE A 719 22.79 2.98 -24.38
C PHE A 719 24.08 3.15 -25.18
N LEU A 720 25.19 3.32 -24.49
CA LEU A 720 26.53 3.44 -25.06
C LEU A 720 27.40 2.28 -24.57
N ASP A 721 28.03 1.57 -25.50
CA ASP A 721 29.03 0.55 -25.17
C ASP A 721 30.36 1.22 -24.82
N LEU A 722 30.81 1.05 -23.58
CA LEU A 722 32.03 1.66 -23.06
C LEU A 722 33.28 0.80 -23.28
N ARG A 723 33.15 -0.44 -23.78
CA ARG A 723 34.31 -1.33 -24.00
C ARG A 723 35.35 -0.71 -24.94
N PRO A 724 34.97 -0.07 -26.07
CA PRO A 724 35.96 0.62 -26.92
C PRO A 724 36.66 1.79 -26.23
N TYR A 725 35.96 2.53 -25.36
CA TYR A 725 36.56 3.59 -24.54
C TYR A 725 37.55 2.97 -23.53
N ARG A 726 37.15 1.92 -22.82
CA ARG A 726 38.01 1.18 -21.89
C ARG A 726 39.29 0.72 -22.54
N ASP A 727 39.18 0.06 -23.68
CA ASP A 727 40.32 -0.54 -24.36
C ASP A 727 41.25 0.56 -24.93
N ALA A 728 40.72 1.71 -25.34
CA ALA A 728 41.51 2.88 -25.72
C ALA A 728 42.21 3.53 -24.52
N TYR A 729 41.49 3.70 -23.41
CA TYR A 729 42.02 4.30 -22.19
C TYR A 729 43.11 3.42 -21.54
N GLN A 730 42.89 2.11 -21.46
CA GLN A 730 43.87 1.14 -20.96
C GLN A 730 45.15 1.13 -21.81
N ARG A 731 45.02 1.27 -23.14
CA ARG A 731 46.19 1.43 -24.03
C ARG A 731 46.93 2.74 -23.81
N LEU A 732 46.22 3.83 -23.49
CA LEU A 732 46.82 5.14 -23.23
C LEU A 732 47.63 5.14 -21.93
N VAL A 733 47.09 4.61 -20.84
CA VAL A 733 47.72 4.68 -19.51
C VAL A 733 48.60 3.47 -19.18
N GLY A 734 48.40 2.35 -19.88
CA GLY A 734 49.06 1.07 -19.59
C GLY A 734 48.26 0.21 -18.61
N ALA A 735 48.42 -1.11 -18.71
CA ALA A 735 47.64 -2.07 -17.92
C ALA A 735 47.88 -1.97 -16.41
N GLU A 736 49.12 -1.71 -15.99
CA GLU A 736 49.48 -1.57 -14.57
C GLU A 736 48.83 -0.32 -13.94
N GLU A 737 48.87 0.81 -14.63
CA GLU A 737 48.25 2.05 -14.17
C GLU A 737 46.72 1.95 -14.16
N PHE A 738 46.13 1.31 -15.18
CA PHE A 738 44.69 1.03 -15.20
C PHE A 738 44.28 0.20 -13.98
N GLU A 739 45.02 -0.86 -13.67
CA GLU A 739 44.74 -1.71 -12.52
C GLU A 739 44.99 -0.99 -11.19
N ARG A 740 46.00 -0.11 -11.12
CA ARG A 740 46.20 0.77 -9.96
C ARG A 740 44.99 1.69 -9.73
N GLN A 741 44.47 2.32 -10.78
CA GLN A 741 43.27 3.17 -10.70
C GLN A 741 42.02 2.36 -10.33
N ALA A 742 41.84 1.17 -10.91
CA ALA A 742 40.75 0.27 -10.58
C ALA A 742 40.80 -0.20 -9.12
N ARG A 743 42.01 -0.47 -8.61
CA ARG A 743 42.24 -0.79 -7.19
C ARG A 743 41.87 0.39 -6.30
N VAL A 744 42.29 1.61 -6.63
CA VAL A 744 41.91 2.81 -5.87
C VAL A 744 40.39 2.94 -5.75
N GLU A 745 39.65 2.76 -6.84
CA GLU A 745 38.18 2.79 -6.82
C GLU A 745 37.54 1.65 -6.00
N ARG A 746 38.15 0.46 -5.98
CA ARG A 746 37.71 -0.66 -5.13
C ARG A 746 38.00 -0.44 -3.65
N GLU A 747 39.08 0.28 -3.34
CA GLU A 747 39.57 0.51 -1.98
C GLU A 747 39.12 1.85 -1.37
N LEU A 748 38.19 2.58 -2.00
CA LEU A 748 37.67 3.85 -1.48
C LEU A 748 37.03 3.66 -0.11
N ILE A 749 37.40 4.53 0.84
CA ILE A 749 36.72 4.61 2.14
C ILE A 749 35.41 5.34 1.93
N VAL A 750 34.31 4.70 2.28
CA VAL A 750 32.98 5.27 2.06
C VAL A 750 32.39 5.80 3.37
N PRO A 751 32.10 7.11 3.47
CA PRO A 751 31.35 7.66 4.59
C PRO A 751 29.84 7.49 4.39
N LEU A 752 29.17 6.82 5.33
CA LEU A 752 27.73 6.62 5.35
C LEU A 752 27.08 7.50 6.41
N TRP A 753 26.29 8.47 5.97
CA TRP A 753 25.55 9.40 6.83
C TRP A 753 24.18 8.80 7.19
N LEU A 754 24.14 8.09 8.31
CA LEU A 754 23.00 7.27 8.72
C LEU A 754 22.12 7.99 9.74
N LYS A 755 21.58 7.27 10.73
CA LYS A 755 20.65 7.81 11.73
C LYS A 755 21.17 9.08 12.42
N GLY A 756 20.32 10.10 12.49
CA GLY A 756 20.60 11.40 13.09
C GLY A 756 21.13 12.45 12.10
N PHE A 757 21.45 12.05 10.86
CA PHE A 757 21.74 12.98 9.76
C PHE A 757 20.53 13.15 8.82
N SER A 758 20.25 14.40 8.48
CA SER A 758 19.34 14.78 7.39
C SER A 758 20.15 15.42 6.27
N LEU A 759 19.82 15.05 5.04
CA LEU A 759 20.39 15.61 3.83
C LEU A 759 19.34 16.55 3.27
N ASP A 760 19.64 17.85 3.23
CA ASP A 760 18.89 18.73 2.35
C ASP A 760 19.40 18.46 0.93
N GLU A 761 18.59 17.83 0.08
CA GLU A 761 18.89 17.80 -1.36
C GLU A 761 18.99 19.26 -1.83
N PRO A 762 20.03 19.61 -2.61
CA PRO A 762 20.38 21.02 -2.81
C PRO A 762 19.24 21.79 -3.48
N PHE A 763 18.63 22.72 -2.75
CA PHE A 763 17.92 23.83 -3.34
C PHE A 763 18.96 24.87 -3.79
N TYR A 764 19.16 24.95 -5.09
CA TYR A 764 19.74 26.07 -5.86
C TYR A 764 21.20 26.49 -5.65
N ASP A 765 21.86 26.20 -4.52
CA ASP A 765 23.21 26.77 -4.23
C ASP A 765 24.39 25.80 -4.32
N GLY A 766 24.18 24.53 -4.70
CA GLY A 766 25.26 23.59 -5.03
C GLY A 766 26.14 23.10 -3.86
N GLU A 767 25.96 23.63 -2.64
CA GLU A 767 26.65 23.15 -1.43
C GLU A 767 25.81 22.09 -0.70
N LEU A 768 26.35 20.87 -0.57
CA LEU A 768 25.69 19.77 0.14
C LEU A 768 25.91 19.91 1.65
N LEU A 769 24.88 20.39 2.36
CA LEU A 769 24.88 20.49 3.82
C LEU A 769 24.36 19.22 4.46
N LEU A 770 25.16 18.65 5.36
CA LEU A 770 24.80 17.48 6.16
C LEU A 770 24.34 17.94 7.54
N TRP A 771 23.03 18.04 7.72
CA TRP A 771 22.46 18.46 9.00
C TRP A 771 22.46 17.33 10.01
N GLY A 772 23.09 17.55 11.16
CA GLY A 772 23.12 16.63 12.28
C GLY A 772 22.18 17.03 13.42
N SER A 773 21.62 16.02 14.08
CA SER A 773 20.87 16.15 15.33
C SER A 773 21.78 16.01 16.57
N TYR A 774 21.22 16.13 17.77
CA TYR A 774 21.93 15.96 19.05
C TYR A 774 22.84 14.72 19.11
N THR A 775 22.45 13.62 18.46
CA THR A 775 23.29 12.42 18.33
C THR A 775 23.13 11.86 16.93
N SER A 776 24.25 11.84 16.21
CA SER A 776 24.29 11.44 14.81
C SER A 776 25.31 10.33 14.61
N THR A 777 25.02 9.44 13.65
CA THR A 777 25.79 8.23 13.37
C THR A 777 26.38 8.30 11.97
N LEU A 778 27.72 8.37 11.91
CA LEU A 778 28.50 8.22 10.69
C LEU A 778 29.10 6.81 10.71
N VAL A 779 28.98 6.05 9.62
CA VAL A 779 29.70 4.78 9.47
C VAL A 779 30.77 4.95 8.42
N LEU A 780 32.03 4.74 8.80
CA LEU A 780 33.15 4.71 7.87
C LEU A 780 33.39 3.27 7.44
N VAL A 781 33.35 3.02 6.13
CA VAL A 781 33.58 1.68 5.56
C VAL A 781 34.96 1.63 4.95
N ASN A 782 35.86 0.84 5.55
CA ASN A 782 37.14 0.46 4.97
C ASN A 782 36.98 -0.89 4.26
N PRO A 783 36.92 -0.92 2.91
CA PRO A 783 36.73 -2.17 2.17
C PRO A 783 37.99 -3.05 2.12
N THR A 784 39.14 -2.59 2.66
CA THR A 784 40.40 -3.34 2.66
C THR A 784 40.52 -4.25 3.88
N ASP A 785 41.47 -5.17 3.84
CA ASP A 785 41.84 -6.09 4.93
C ASP A 785 42.89 -5.51 5.90
N ARG A 786 43.34 -4.28 5.67
CA ARG A 786 44.33 -3.57 6.50
C ARG A 786 43.72 -2.39 7.24
N THR A 787 44.27 -2.08 8.42
CA THR A 787 43.99 -0.82 9.11
C THR A 787 44.65 0.33 8.36
N ARG A 788 43.94 1.45 8.22
CA ARG A 788 44.40 2.65 7.50
C ARG A 788 44.42 3.85 8.43
N SER A 789 45.52 4.58 8.48
CA SER A 789 45.62 5.85 9.18
C SER A 789 44.95 6.94 8.34
N VAL A 790 43.96 7.63 8.88
CA VAL A 790 43.17 8.63 8.13
C VAL A 790 43.08 9.96 8.84
N ASP A 791 43.04 11.01 8.03
CA ASP A 791 42.71 12.38 8.41
C ASP A 791 41.30 12.70 7.88
N LEU A 792 40.41 13.09 8.79
CA LEU A 792 39.05 13.52 8.49
C LEU A 792 39.01 15.05 8.62
N THR A 793 38.88 15.74 7.50
CA THR A 793 38.76 17.21 7.47
C THR A 793 37.35 17.60 7.08
N PHE A 794 36.74 18.52 7.83
CA PHE A 794 35.41 19.02 7.54
C PHE A 794 35.18 20.39 8.16
N GLN A 795 34.13 21.07 7.74
CA GLN A 795 33.64 22.28 8.41
C GLN A 795 32.33 21.97 9.10
N VAL A 796 32.20 22.43 10.35
CA VAL A 796 31.00 22.31 11.17
C VAL A 796 30.46 23.69 11.46
N GLY A 797 29.15 23.87 11.34
CA GLY A 797 28.49 25.15 11.60
C GLY A 797 27.19 25.03 12.37
N VAL A 798 26.76 26.15 12.94
CA VAL A 798 25.54 26.29 13.72
C VAL A 798 24.79 27.57 13.31
N ASP A 799 23.46 27.53 13.35
CA ASP A 799 22.61 28.62 12.84
C ASP A 799 22.08 29.54 13.92
N VAL A 800 22.09 29.11 15.19
CA VAL A 800 21.56 29.88 16.32
C VAL A 800 22.70 30.27 17.25
N VAL A 801 22.61 31.47 17.81
CA VAL A 801 23.62 32.06 18.70
C VAL A 801 23.87 31.16 19.91
N GLY A 802 25.07 31.17 20.46
CA GLY A 802 25.43 30.43 21.67
C GLY A 802 26.46 29.33 21.44
N GLU A 803 26.77 28.62 22.51
CA GLU A 803 27.85 27.66 22.60
C GLU A 803 27.37 26.22 22.39
N TYR A 804 28.01 25.51 21.46
CA TYR A 804 27.71 24.12 21.13
C TYR A 804 28.93 23.25 21.39
N HIS A 805 28.78 22.25 22.26
CA HIS A 805 29.86 21.32 22.59
C HIS A 805 29.71 20.03 21.78
N PHE A 806 30.79 19.63 21.11
CA PHE A 806 30.84 18.42 20.30
C PHE A 806 31.71 17.35 20.94
N SER A 807 31.26 16.10 20.81
CA SER A 807 32.05 14.92 21.16
C SER A 807 31.90 13.86 20.07
N VAL A 808 33.04 13.43 19.52
CA VAL A 808 33.18 12.41 18.50
C VAL A 808 33.83 11.18 19.13
N SER A 809 33.26 10.01 18.90
CA SER A 809 33.72 8.75 19.49
C SER A 809 33.53 7.57 18.53
N GLY A 810 34.16 6.44 18.83
CA GLY A 810 34.05 5.19 18.06
C GLY A 810 35.21 4.92 17.09
N LEU A 811 36.16 5.84 16.98
CA LEU A 811 37.39 5.69 16.21
C LEU A 811 38.58 5.33 17.10
N SER A 812 39.39 4.36 16.69
CA SER A 812 40.63 4.00 17.35
C SER A 812 41.69 5.08 17.14
N GLY A 813 42.46 5.41 18.18
CA GLY A 813 43.52 6.43 18.07
C GLY A 813 43.01 7.85 17.73
N LEU A 814 41.73 8.14 18.01
CA LEU A 814 41.11 9.43 17.70
C LEU A 814 41.79 10.58 18.46
N THR A 815 42.18 11.61 17.72
CA THR A 815 42.67 12.89 18.25
C THR A 815 41.66 14.00 17.97
N ASN A 816 41.61 15.02 18.85
CA ASN A 816 40.68 16.16 18.76
C ASN A 816 39.19 15.77 18.74
N GLY A 817 38.83 14.65 19.37
CA GLY A 817 37.45 14.16 19.42
C GLY A 817 36.49 15.01 20.24
N ALA A 818 36.93 16.11 20.87
CA ALA A 818 36.04 17.06 21.55
C ALA A 818 36.46 18.49 21.18
N PHE A 819 35.48 19.31 20.82
CA PHE A 819 35.67 20.70 20.42
C PHE A 819 34.37 21.50 20.62
N GLU A 820 34.49 22.82 20.57
CA GLU A 820 33.38 23.76 20.78
C GLU A 820 33.22 24.65 19.56
N VAL A 821 31.97 24.98 19.25
CA VAL A 821 31.60 25.95 18.21
C VAL A 821 30.69 26.97 18.86
N GLU A 822 31.13 28.23 18.90
CA GLU A 822 30.34 29.33 19.45
C GLU A 822 29.91 30.27 18.33
N LYS A 823 28.60 30.44 18.15
CA LYS A 823 28.09 31.52 17.29
C LYS A 823 27.88 32.77 18.16
N PRO A 824 28.65 33.86 17.94
CA PRO A 824 28.53 35.06 18.74
C PRO A 824 27.18 35.76 18.55
N HIS A 825 26.78 36.58 19.52
CA HIS A 825 25.68 37.53 19.36
C HIS A 825 26.11 38.59 18.32
N GLU A 826 25.55 38.53 17.10
CA GLU A 826 25.72 39.61 16.12
C GLU A 826 24.75 40.76 16.42
N ASP A 827 25.28 41.99 16.47
CA ASP A 827 24.53 43.24 16.70
C ASP A 827 23.79 43.75 15.44
N ASP A 828 23.90 43.06 14.29
CA ASP A 828 23.37 43.56 13.01
C ASP A 828 22.53 42.54 12.23
N SER A 829 21.27 42.90 12.03
CA SER A 829 20.21 42.13 11.38
C SER A 829 20.41 41.83 9.88
N GLN A 830 21.55 42.23 9.30
CA GLN A 830 21.81 42.17 7.86
C GLN A 830 22.80 41.09 7.41
N ASN A 831 23.57 40.47 8.31
CA ASN A 831 24.54 39.44 7.92
C ASN A 831 24.12 38.03 8.37
N ARG A 832 23.25 37.37 7.59
CA ARG A 832 22.85 35.97 7.82
C ARG A 832 23.94 34.95 7.46
N SER A 833 25.21 35.28 7.69
CA SER A 833 26.31 34.38 7.34
C SER A 833 26.31 33.16 8.29
N ARG A 834 26.47 31.97 7.72
CA ARG A 834 26.58 30.72 8.48
C ARG A 834 27.90 30.74 9.26
N HIS A 835 27.85 30.65 10.59
CA HIS A 835 29.07 30.56 11.41
C HIS A 835 29.63 29.15 11.32
N MET A 836 30.90 29.02 10.92
CA MET A 836 31.52 27.74 10.63
C MET A 836 32.96 27.68 11.11
N GLN A 837 33.36 26.49 11.58
CA GLN A 837 34.70 26.22 12.03
C GLN A 837 35.26 24.97 11.32
N SER A 838 36.51 25.05 10.89
CA SER A 838 37.20 23.90 10.28
C SER A 838 37.71 22.96 11.36
N GLN A 839 37.53 21.66 11.15
CA GLN A 839 37.93 20.60 12.06
C GLN A 839 38.80 19.57 11.35
N LEU A 840 39.79 19.06 12.07
CA LEU A 840 40.68 17.98 11.65
C LEU A 840 40.72 16.91 12.74
N LEU A 841 40.24 15.72 12.42
CA LEU A 841 40.32 14.54 13.28
C LEU A 841 41.28 13.53 12.67
N ARG A 842 42.22 13.01 13.45
CA ARG A 842 43.10 11.90 13.02
C ARG A 842 42.71 10.63 13.74
N ALA A 843 42.65 9.52 13.02
CA ALA A 843 42.27 8.23 13.56
C ALA A 843 42.89 7.06 12.79
N GLU A 844 42.78 5.87 13.38
CA GLU A 844 43.03 4.58 12.75
C GLU A 844 41.70 3.92 12.37
N LEU A 845 41.57 3.52 11.10
CA LEU A 845 40.36 2.92 10.55
C LEU A 845 40.59 1.42 10.27
N PRO A 846 40.10 0.51 11.13
CA PRO A 846 40.26 -0.94 10.92
C PRO A 846 39.48 -1.44 9.70
N PRO A 847 39.76 -2.67 9.22
CA PRO A 847 38.99 -3.33 8.18
C PRO A 847 37.48 -3.38 8.50
N GLY A 848 36.65 -3.20 7.47
CA GLY A 848 35.19 -3.27 7.59
C GLY A 848 34.56 -1.96 8.03
N ARG A 849 33.52 -2.05 8.87
CA ARG A 849 32.68 -0.89 9.24
C ARG A 849 33.03 -0.39 10.63
N THR A 850 33.32 0.90 10.72
CA THR A 850 33.54 1.59 12.00
C THR A 850 32.45 2.62 12.24
N THR A 851 31.72 2.46 13.35
CA THR A 851 30.65 3.39 13.71
C THR A 851 31.20 4.56 14.51
N VAL A 852 31.07 5.76 13.96
CA VAL A 852 31.45 7.03 14.56
C VAL A 852 30.20 7.72 15.11
N ARG A 853 30.19 8.01 16.40
CA ARG A 853 29.08 8.74 17.06
C ARG A 853 29.50 10.18 17.29
N ILE A 854 28.72 11.10 16.74
CA ILE A 854 28.88 12.54 16.93
C ILE A 854 27.74 13.02 17.84
N ARG A 855 28.08 13.47 19.04
CA ARG A 855 27.16 14.08 20.00
C ARG A 855 27.36 15.59 19.97
N CYS A 856 26.27 16.33 19.90
CA CYS A 856 26.23 17.78 20.00
C CYS A 856 25.32 18.17 21.17
N THR A 857 25.86 18.93 22.11
CA THR A 857 25.13 19.53 23.22
C THR A 857 24.96 21.01 22.92
N PRO A 858 23.77 21.45 22.46
CA PRO A 858 23.51 22.87 22.20
C PRO A 858 23.23 23.63 23.51
N PRO A 859 23.08 24.97 23.45
CA PRO A 859 22.70 25.78 24.59
C PRO A 859 21.40 25.28 25.26
N PRO A 860 21.22 25.46 26.59
CA PRO A 860 20.06 24.93 27.33
C PRO A 860 18.68 25.38 26.82
N TRP A 861 18.64 26.53 26.16
CA TRP A 861 17.42 27.13 25.60
C TRP A 861 17.17 26.74 24.13
N TYR A 862 18.12 26.04 23.48
CA TYR A 862 17.97 25.60 22.10
C TYR A 862 16.90 24.52 21.98
N PHE A 863 15.83 24.84 21.26
CA PHE A 863 14.77 23.91 20.93
C PHE A 863 14.57 23.88 19.41
N PRO A 864 14.89 22.77 18.73
CA PRO A 864 14.68 22.69 17.29
C PRO A 864 13.18 22.71 17.01
N GLY A 865 12.75 23.65 16.17
CA GLY A 865 11.36 23.76 15.71
C GLY A 865 11.00 22.74 14.63
N ASP A 866 11.96 21.95 14.18
CA ASP A 866 11.81 20.94 13.13
C ASP A 866 11.92 19.51 13.69
N HIS A 867 11.25 18.56 13.00
CA HIS A 867 11.24 17.15 13.39
C HIS A 867 12.60 16.44 13.20
N TRP A 868 13.49 16.98 12.36
CA TRP A 868 14.84 16.45 12.18
C TRP A 868 15.74 16.76 13.40
N LYS A 869 15.25 17.60 14.31
CA LYS A 869 16.01 18.08 15.47
C LYS A 869 17.36 18.64 15.03
N ARG A 870 17.37 19.39 13.91
CA ARG A 870 18.60 19.97 13.35
C ARG A 870 19.28 20.77 14.43
N CYS A 871 20.57 20.58 14.59
CA CYS A 871 21.36 21.18 15.67
C CYS A 871 22.60 21.86 15.10
N TYR A 872 23.25 21.20 14.14
CA TYR A 872 24.44 21.66 13.44
C TYR A 872 24.43 21.14 12.00
N PHE A 873 25.33 21.64 11.16
CA PHE A 873 25.56 21.09 9.83
C PHE A 873 27.05 20.87 9.58
N ILE A 874 27.36 19.91 8.70
CA ILE A 874 28.70 19.59 8.22
C ILE A 874 28.76 19.87 6.72
N GLN A 875 29.88 20.42 6.25
CA GLN A 875 30.21 20.52 4.83
C GLN A 875 31.69 20.24 4.58
N ASN A 876 32.07 20.14 3.30
CA ASN A 876 33.46 19.94 2.87
C ASN A 876 34.16 18.77 3.59
N PHE A 877 33.41 17.67 3.79
CA PHE A 877 33.93 16.49 4.45
C PHE A 877 34.82 15.70 3.49
N HIS A 878 36.10 15.55 3.86
CA HIS A 878 37.09 14.79 3.11
C HIS A 878 37.80 13.79 4.01
N ILE A 879 38.15 12.64 3.43
CA ILE A 879 38.95 11.59 4.06
C ILE A 879 40.25 11.47 3.27
N GLN A 880 41.39 11.63 3.95
CA GLN A 880 42.70 11.44 3.37
C GLN A 880 43.45 10.35 4.13
N GLU A 881 43.99 9.36 3.42
CA GLU A 881 44.92 8.39 4.02
C GLU A 881 46.28 9.07 4.23
N ARG A 882 46.85 8.88 5.43
CA ARG A 882 48.12 9.49 5.85
C ARG A 882 49.35 8.73 5.38
#